data_AF-A0A6P7WWF4-F1
#
_entry.id   AF-A0A6P7WWF4-F1
#
_cell.length_a   1.000
_cell.length_b   1.000
_cell.length_c   1.000
_cell.angle_alpha   90.00
_cell.angle_beta   90.00
_cell.angle_gamma   90.00
#
_symmetry.space_group_name_H-M   'P 1'
#
loop_
_entity.id
_entity.type
_entity.pdbx_description
1 polymer ?
#
loop_
_entity_poly.entity_id
_entity_poly.type
_entity_poly.pdbx_seq_one_letter_code
_entity_poly.pdbx_strand_id
1 'polypeptide(L)'
;MGLQPLEFSDCYLDSPWFRDRIRAHELELEKTNKYIKDLLKDGKNLISAARNLSAAQRKFAHSLRDFKFEFIGDAETDDERCIDASLQEFSMFLKNLEEQREIMALNVNETLIKPLERFRKEQLGAMKEEKKKFDKETEKNYSLLDKHLSLSAKKKEPHLHEADSQVDQTRQHFYELSLEYVCRLQEIQERKKFEFVEPMLAFFQGIFTFYHQGYELAKDFSHYKMELQVNIQNTRNRFEGTRSEVEELMNKIRLAPQQHKRASLFTMEGYLFIQEKRPAPFGSSWVKHYCMYRKETKKFTMVPFEHRSGGKLGDGEYFTLKNCIKRSTDTIDRRFCFDLEASDRPGIVFTMQALSEEDQKLWLQALDGIDAFFNLNRSIIRREGGAQLDDMGFTIVRKCICAVEARGINDQGLYRVVGVSSKVQRLLSLLMDKTEDTDLEGSVEWEVKTITSALKQYLRSLPEPLMTYELHGEFIVPAKCGSPESRVNAIHYLVHKLPEKNRDMLGMLVQHLSNVSDHAKRNLMTVANLGVVFGPTLMRPQEETVAAIMDLKFQNIVVEILIENHEKIFRTLPDAAFSQSISLSISPPNAPPRQSRRGQRNKRPVAVYNLCLELDNVSNHSFRKEDTPMGSMDSLSSQSPTPMTSTSPPGQDGNDVATNSGDLLDWTLSNSDQSQSTMVSWMNTTSSTTPTSTTPPSPSLSQAPLLFLPPVGEKPAESAGNRKAKAVYPCEAEHSSELSFQVGAVFEDVQESREPGWLEGTLNGKRGLIPENYVQFL
;
A
#
# COMPACT_ATOMS: atom_id res chain seq x y z
N MET A 1 -3.51 -47.32 -32.25
CA MET A 1 -2.80 -48.58 -31.92
C MET A 1 -1.33 -48.27 -31.73
N GLY A 2 -0.61 -49.06 -30.92
CA GLY A 2 0.84 -48.91 -30.75
C GLY A 2 1.63 -49.40 -31.96
N LEU A 3 2.94 -49.14 -31.97
CA LEU A 3 3.87 -49.73 -32.94
C LEU A 3 4.02 -51.24 -32.65
N GLN A 4 4.13 -52.06 -33.70
CA GLN A 4 4.43 -53.49 -33.53
C GLN A 4 5.91 -53.67 -33.13
N PRO A 5 6.26 -54.69 -32.31
CA PRO A 5 7.65 -55.04 -32.03
C PRO A 5 8.47 -55.30 -33.32
N LEU A 6 9.79 -55.14 -33.22
CA LEU A 6 10.72 -55.51 -34.28
C LEU A 6 11.47 -56.77 -33.85
N GLU A 7 11.03 -57.92 -34.38
CA GLU A 7 11.62 -59.22 -34.07
C GLU A 7 12.99 -59.38 -34.75
N PHE A 8 14.01 -59.80 -34.00
CA PHE A 8 15.36 -59.99 -34.54
C PHE A 8 15.45 -61.08 -35.62
N SER A 9 14.54 -62.07 -35.60
CA SER A 9 14.43 -63.10 -36.64
C SER A 9 14.06 -62.52 -38.01
N ASP A 10 13.29 -61.42 -38.04
CA ASP A 10 12.89 -60.79 -39.30
C ASP A 10 14.08 -60.13 -40.02
N CYS A 11 15.12 -59.70 -39.30
CA CYS A 11 16.35 -59.13 -39.88
C CYS A 11 17.02 -60.07 -40.88
N TYR A 12 16.88 -61.40 -40.72
CA TYR A 12 17.47 -62.39 -41.64
C TYR A 12 16.65 -62.58 -42.92
N LEU A 13 15.33 -62.44 -42.81
CA LEU A 13 14.39 -62.57 -43.92
C LEU A 13 14.20 -61.27 -44.71
N ASP A 14 14.46 -60.14 -44.07
CA ASP A 14 14.34 -58.76 -44.58
C ASP A 14 13.03 -58.49 -45.36
N SER A 15 11.92 -58.99 -44.82
CA SER A 15 10.64 -59.00 -45.55
C SER A 15 10.06 -57.58 -45.76
N PRO A 16 9.26 -57.35 -46.81
CA PRO A 16 8.58 -56.06 -47.02
C PRO A 16 7.76 -55.61 -45.80
N TRP A 17 7.08 -56.55 -45.13
CA TRP A 17 6.30 -56.30 -43.92
C TRP A 17 7.15 -55.85 -42.72
N PHE A 18 8.36 -56.41 -42.58
CA PHE A 18 9.32 -55.99 -41.58
C PHE A 18 9.88 -54.60 -41.89
N ARG A 19 10.19 -54.31 -43.16
CA ARG A 19 10.57 -52.96 -43.61
C ARG A 19 9.46 -51.93 -43.39
N ASP A 20 8.19 -52.30 -43.53
CA ASP A 20 7.06 -51.43 -43.16
C ASP A 20 6.98 -51.17 -41.65
N ARG A 21 7.26 -52.18 -40.80
CA ARG A 21 7.38 -51.96 -39.35
C ARG A 21 8.53 -50.99 -39.03
N ILE A 22 9.72 -51.17 -39.62
CA ILE A 22 10.86 -50.25 -39.44
C ILE A 22 10.45 -48.82 -39.82
N ARG A 23 9.86 -48.62 -41.01
CA ARG A 23 9.37 -47.31 -41.47
C ARG A 23 8.39 -46.67 -40.48
N ALA A 24 7.52 -47.45 -39.84
CA ALA A 24 6.58 -46.94 -38.83
C ALA A 24 7.30 -46.45 -37.55
N HIS A 25 8.35 -47.15 -37.10
CA HIS A 25 9.19 -46.72 -35.97
C HIS A 25 10.00 -45.47 -36.29
N GLU A 26 10.64 -45.42 -37.47
CA GLU A 26 11.37 -44.25 -37.96
C GLU A 26 10.49 -43.00 -38.02
N LEU A 27 9.31 -43.12 -38.63
CA LEU A 27 8.35 -42.01 -38.79
C LEU A 27 7.85 -41.48 -37.43
N GLU A 28 7.74 -42.34 -36.43
CA GLU A 28 7.38 -41.93 -35.08
C GLU A 28 8.52 -41.14 -34.42
N LEU A 29 9.78 -41.61 -34.52
CA LEU A 29 10.94 -40.87 -34.01
C LEU A 29 11.16 -39.52 -34.73
N GLU A 30 10.84 -39.42 -36.02
CA GLU A 30 10.85 -38.15 -36.75
C GLU A 30 9.79 -37.17 -36.23
N LYS A 31 8.58 -37.64 -35.94
CA LYS A 31 7.51 -36.85 -35.29
C LYS A 31 7.95 -36.39 -33.90
N THR A 32 8.54 -37.28 -33.09
CA THR A 32 9.10 -36.95 -31.76
C THR A 32 10.19 -35.88 -31.86
N ASN A 33 11.14 -35.99 -32.80
CA ASN A 33 12.17 -34.95 -33.02
C ASN A 33 11.56 -33.59 -33.41
N LYS A 34 10.49 -33.57 -34.22
CA LYS A 34 9.78 -32.32 -34.55
C LYS A 34 9.11 -31.74 -33.30
N TYR A 35 8.36 -32.55 -32.56
CA TYR A 35 7.67 -32.13 -31.35
C TYR A 35 8.64 -31.56 -30.29
N ILE A 36 9.77 -32.23 -30.03
CA ILE A 36 10.79 -31.74 -29.10
C ILE A 36 11.40 -30.42 -29.59
N LYS A 37 11.60 -30.22 -30.90
CA LYS A 37 12.09 -28.95 -31.46
C LYS A 37 11.13 -27.80 -31.18
N ASP A 38 9.84 -28.03 -31.37
CA ASP A 38 8.80 -27.02 -31.17
C ASP A 38 8.62 -26.72 -29.67
N LEU A 39 8.60 -27.76 -28.81
CA LEU A 39 8.56 -27.60 -27.35
C LEU A 39 9.77 -26.86 -26.77
N LEU A 40 10.98 -27.09 -27.31
CA LEU A 40 12.19 -26.35 -26.96
C LEU A 40 12.12 -24.87 -27.35
N LYS A 41 11.44 -24.53 -28.46
CA LYS A 41 11.20 -23.15 -28.87
C LYS A 41 10.25 -22.46 -27.88
N ASP A 42 9.16 -23.13 -27.52
CA ASP A 42 8.15 -22.56 -26.63
C ASP A 42 8.65 -22.43 -25.19
N GLY A 43 9.43 -23.40 -24.68
CA GLY A 43 10.11 -23.29 -23.40
C GLY A 43 11.09 -22.10 -23.34
N LYS A 44 11.83 -21.82 -24.43
CA LYS A 44 12.69 -20.63 -24.52
C LYS A 44 11.90 -19.33 -24.57
N ASN A 45 10.77 -19.30 -25.29
CA ASN A 45 9.86 -18.16 -25.31
C ASN A 45 9.29 -17.87 -23.90
N LEU A 46 8.90 -18.90 -23.16
CA LEU A 46 8.41 -18.79 -21.78
C LEU A 46 9.46 -18.19 -20.83
N ILE A 47 10.72 -18.67 -20.89
CA ILE A 47 11.83 -18.11 -20.10
C ILE A 47 12.07 -16.64 -20.47
N SER A 48 12.00 -16.30 -21.76
CA SER A 48 12.16 -14.92 -22.25
C SER A 48 11.07 -14.00 -21.69
N ALA A 49 9.80 -14.43 -21.72
CA ALA A 49 8.69 -13.70 -21.14
C ALA A 49 8.84 -13.52 -19.62
N ALA A 50 9.25 -14.56 -18.89
CA ALA A 50 9.50 -14.49 -17.45
C ALA A 50 10.63 -13.49 -17.09
N ARG A 51 11.70 -13.43 -17.91
CA ARG A 51 12.78 -12.44 -17.74
C ARG A 51 12.32 -11.01 -18.02
N ASN A 52 11.49 -10.80 -19.04
CA ASN A 52 10.94 -9.48 -19.37
C ASN A 52 10.02 -8.96 -18.26
N LEU A 53 9.14 -9.82 -17.73
CA LEU A 53 8.32 -9.53 -16.55
C LEU A 53 9.20 -9.15 -15.35
N SER A 54 10.26 -9.93 -15.10
CA SER A 54 11.19 -9.67 -13.99
C SER A 54 11.93 -8.33 -14.11
N ALA A 55 12.38 -7.98 -15.32
CA ALA A 55 12.99 -6.68 -15.59
C ALA A 55 12.00 -5.53 -15.35
N ALA A 56 10.74 -5.67 -15.77
CA ALA A 56 9.70 -4.67 -15.55
C ALA A 56 9.37 -4.50 -14.05
N GLN A 57 9.17 -5.59 -13.31
CA GLN A 57 8.89 -5.55 -11.88
C GLN A 57 10.05 -4.97 -11.06
N ARG A 58 11.30 -5.30 -11.42
CA ARG A 58 12.49 -4.68 -10.80
C ARG A 58 12.60 -3.19 -11.09
N LYS A 59 12.30 -2.75 -12.33
CA LYS A 59 12.28 -1.33 -12.67
C LYS A 59 11.22 -0.58 -11.85
N PHE A 60 10.02 -1.14 -11.70
CA PHE A 60 8.97 -0.58 -10.86
C PHE A 60 9.40 -0.49 -9.38
N ALA A 61 10.02 -1.53 -8.82
CA ALA A 61 10.57 -1.50 -7.47
C ALA A 61 11.61 -0.38 -7.27
N HIS A 62 12.47 -0.11 -8.27
CA HIS A 62 13.41 1.02 -8.20
C HIS A 62 12.66 2.36 -8.12
N SER A 63 11.61 2.56 -8.94
CA SER A 63 10.80 3.78 -8.89
C SER A 63 10.08 3.99 -7.55
N LEU A 64 9.66 2.91 -6.88
CA LEU A 64 9.08 2.99 -5.53
C LEU A 64 10.12 3.40 -4.48
N ARG A 65 11.32 2.81 -4.52
CA ARG A 65 12.41 3.09 -3.57
C ARG A 65 12.96 4.52 -3.67
N ASP A 66 12.99 5.06 -4.89
CA ASP A 66 13.63 6.36 -5.17
C ASP A 66 12.64 7.55 -4.96
N PHE A 67 11.34 7.27 -4.73
CA PHE A 67 10.34 8.26 -4.32
C PHE A 67 10.49 8.63 -2.84
N LYS A 68 10.20 9.89 -2.51
CA LYS A 68 10.13 10.42 -1.14
C LYS A 68 8.96 11.37 -1.01
N PHE A 69 8.30 11.38 0.13
CA PHE A 69 7.24 12.34 0.40
C PHE A 69 7.83 13.67 0.88
N GLU A 70 7.28 14.79 0.39
CA GLU A 70 7.47 16.10 1.03
C GLU A 70 6.36 16.30 2.05
N PHE A 71 6.71 16.67 3.29
CA PHE A 71 5.74 16.88 4.38
C PHE A 71 5.62 18.36 4.77
N ILE A 72 4.49 18.70 5.39
CA ILE A 72 4.20 20.04 5.90
C ILE A 72 4.37 20.05 7.41
N GLY A 73 5.22 20.94 7.92
CA GLY A 73 5.55 21.09 9.33
C GLY A 73 7.06 21.12 9.56
N ASP A 74 7.47 21.16 10.83
CA ASP A 74 8.86 21.07 11.27
C ASP A 74 9.27 19.64 11.67
N ALA A 75 8.31 18.72 11.78
CA ALA A 75 8.54 17.31 12.09
C ALA A 75 7.45 16.38 11.52
N GLU A 76 7.81 15.10 11.42
CA GLU A 76 6.91 13.98 11.11
C GLU A 76 6.64 13.15 12.36
N THR A 77 5.44 12.59 12.42
CA THR A 77 5.01 11.56 13.37
C THR A 77 5.54 10.17 12.98
N ASP A 78 5.52 9.21 13.90
CA ASP A 78 5.99 7.85 13.60
C ASP A 78 5.16 7.17 12.50
N ASP A 79 3.84 7.43 12.44
CA ASP A 79 2.95 6.93 11.39
C ASP A 79 3.31 7.52 10.01
N GLU A 80 3.57 8.83 9.93
CA GLU A 80 4.02 9.50 8.70
C GLU A 80 5.35 8.92 8.21
N ARG A 81 6.33 8.70 9.10
CA ARG A 81 7.62 8.06 8.76
C ARG A 81 7.46 6.61 8.32
N CYS A 82 6.51 5.86 8.90
CA CYS A 82 6.19 4.50 8.48
C CYS A 82 5.58 4.48 7.07
N ILE A 83 4.76 5.47 6.74
CA ILE A 83 4.16 5.65 5.41
C ILE A 83 5.22 6.08 4.38
N ASP A 84 6.13 7.01 4.69
CA ASP A 84 7.23 7.40 3.80
C ASP A 84 8.13 6.19 3.47
N ALA A 85 8.52 5.42 4.49
CA ALA A 85 9.30 4.19 4.33
C ALA A 85 8.55 3.06 3.57
N SER A 86 7.22 3.13 3.43
CA SER A 86 6.43 1.99 2.91
C SER A 86 6.73 1.65 1.45
N LEU A 87 7.07 2.64 0.62
CA LEU A 87 7.44 2.40 -0.77
C LEU A 87 8.78 1.65 -0.89
N GLN A 88 9.70 1.86 0.05
CA GLN A 88 10.94 1.10 0.15
C GLN A 88 10.68 -0.36 0.57
N GLU A 89 9.75 -0.60 1.49
CA GLU A 89 9.35 -1.97 1.88
C GLU A 89 8.62 -2.71 0.74
N PHE A 90 7.70 -2.04 0.01
CA PHE A 90 7.10 -2.62 -1.20
C PHE A 90 8.14 -2.94 -2.29
N SER A 91 9.13 -2.05 -2.48
CA SER A 91 10.28 -2.30 -3.35
C SER A 91 11.08 -3.53 -2.93
N MET A 92 11.37 -3.67 -1.62
CA MET A 92 12.09 -4.82 -1.08
C MET A 92 11.32 -6.13 -1.27
N PHE A 93 10.00 -6.13 -1.04
CA PHE A 93 9.14 -7.28 -1.30
C PHE A 93 9.21 -7.71 -2.78
N LEU A 94 9.01 -6.77 -3.72
CA LEU A 94 9.08 -7.05 -5.16
C LEU A 94 10.46 -7.56 -5.58
N LYS A 95 11.55 -6.98 -5.05
CA LYS A 95 12.92 -7.44 -5.34
C LYS A 95 13.11 -8.90 -4.91
N ASN A 96 12.70 -9.24 -3.69
CA ASN A 96 12.81 -10.60 -3.16
C ASN A 96 12.01 -11.61 -3.99
N LEU A 97 10.79 -11.27 -4.42
CA LEU A 97 9.97 -12.11 -5.30
C LEU A 97 10.66 -12.36 -6.65
N GLU A 98 11.27 -11.34 -7.23
CA GLU A 98 11.94 -11.44 -8.53
C GLU A 98 13.28 -12.17 -8.48
N GLU A 99 14.00 -12.14 -7.35
CA GLU A 99 15.13 -13.05 -7.10
C GLU A 99 14.70 -14.53 -7.18
N GLN A 100 13.51 -14.88 -6.67
CA GLN A 100 12.98 -16.25 -6.77
C GLN A 100 12.54 -16.61 -8.19
N ARG A 101 11.97 -15.65 -8.95
CA ARG A 101 11.64 -15.86 -10.36
C ARG A 101 12.89 -16.10 -11.21
N GLU A 102 13.99 -15.41 -10.90
CA GLU A 102 15.27 -15.61 -11.59
C GLU A 102 15.87 -16.98 -11.29
N ILE A 103 15.85 -17.43 -10.03
CA ILE A 103 16.27 -18.80 -9.65
C ILE A 103 15.45 -19.84 -10.42
N MET A 104 14.12 -19.69 -10.48
CA MET A 104 13.26 -20.55 -11.28
C MET A 104 13.66 -20.53 -12.76
N ALA A 105 13.82 -19.35 -13.37
CA ALA A 105 14.14 -19.20 -14.79
C ALA A 105 15.53 -19.77 -15.16
N LEU A 106 16.50 -19.72 -14.24
CA LEU A 106 17.79 -20.40 -14.38
C LEU A 106 17.62 -21.93 -14.30
N ASN A 107 16.82 -22.42 -13.33
CA ASN A 107 16.58 -23.85 -13.16
C ASN A 107 15.96 -24.49 -14.41
N VAL A 108 14.98 -23.85 -15.08
CA VAL A 108 14.38 -24.38 -16.32
C VAL A 108 15.42 -24.64 -17.42
N ASN A 109 16.48 -23.82 -17.52
CA ASN A 109 17.52 -24.04 -18.52
C ASN A 109 18.27 -25.36 -18.30
N GLU A 110 18.55 -25.69 -17.04
CA GLU A 110 19.29 -26.87 -16.64
C GLU A 110 18.41 -28.13 -16.59
N THR A 111 17.17 -28.02 -16.13
CA THR A 111 16.26 -29.17 -15.94
C THR A 111 15.42 -29.52 -17.16
N LEU A 112 15.11 -28.54 -18.03
CA LEU A 112 14.25 -28.75 -19.20
C LEU A 112 15.01 -28.60 -20.52
N ILE A 113 15.64 -27.45 -20.75
CA ILE A 113 16.18 -27.10 -22.06
C ILE A 113 17.40 -27.96 -22.42
N LYS A 114 18.38 -28.08 -21.51
CA LYS A 114 19.59 -28.89 -21.76
C LYS A 114 19.28 -30.38 -21.97
N PRO A 115 18.50 -31.08 -21.12
CA PRO A 115 18.22 -32.51 -21.30
C PRO A 115 17.48 -32.81 -22.61
N LEU A 116 16.46 -32.02 -22.96
CA LEU A 116 15.72 -32.20 -24.22
C LEU A 116 16.58 -31.90 -25.45
N GLU A 117 17.44 -30.88 -25.40
CA GLU A 117 18.43 -30.65 -26.47
C GLU A 117 19.42 -31.80 -26.58
N ARG A 118 19.83 -32.38 -25.44
CA ARG A 118 20.75 -33.52 -25.39
C ARG A 118 20.12 -34.75 -26.02
N PHE A 119 18.95 -35.19 -25.56
CA PHE A 119 18.22 -36.33 -26.13
C PHE A 119 18.00 -36.17 -27.63
N ARG A 120 17.59 -34.96 -28.06
CA ARG A 120 17.35 -34.67 -29.48
C ARG A 120 18.61 -34.70 -30.35
N LYS A 121 19.77 -34.29 -29.82
CA LYS A 121 21.06 -34.32 -30.57
C LYS A 121 21.72 -35.70 -30.51
N GLU A 122 21.84 -36.28 -29.33
CA GLU A 122 22.61 -37.50 -29.06
C GLU A 122 21.83 -38.77 -29.42
N GLN A 123 20.52 -38.86 -29.15
CA GLN A 123 19.72 -40.04 -29.48
C GLN A 123 19.07 -39.90 -30.87
N LEU A 124 18.22 -38.89 -31.06
CA LEU A 124 17.47 -38.71 -32.31
C LEU A 124 18.33 -38.23 -33.49
N GLY A 125 19.46 -37.55 -33.21
CA GLY A 125 20.45 -37.19 -34.22
C GLY A 125 21.29 -38.40 -34.66
N ALA A 126 21.79 -39.19 -33.72
CA ALA A 126 22.57 -40.40 -34.03
C ALA A 126 21.75 -41.44 -34.80
N MET A 127 20.47 -41.66 -34.45
CA MET A 127 19.58 -42.56 -35.18
C MET A 127 19.52 -42.25 -36.68
N LYS A 128 19.56 -40.96 -37.07
CA LYS A 128 19.55 -40.57 -38.49
C LYS A 128 20.81 -40.94 -39.23
N GLU A 129 21.97 -40.94 -38.57
CA GLU A 129 23.22 -41.40 -39.18
C GLU A 129 23.29 -42.93 -39.22
N GLU A 130 22.78 -43.62 -38.19
CA GLU A 130 22.62 -45.08 -38.21
C GLU A 130 21.65 -45.54 -39.31
N LYS A 131 20.52 -44.82 -39.51
CA LYS A 131 19.61 -45.07 -40.63
C LYS A 131 20.32 -44.97 -41.98
N LYS A 132 21.09 -43.90 -42.21
CA LYS A 132 21.89 -43.76 -43.44
C LYS A 132 22.90 -44.90 -43.61
N LYS A 133 23.52 -45.38 -42.53
CA LYS A 133 24.44 -46.53 -42.53
C LYS A 133 23.69 -47.80 -42.96
N PHE A 134 22.50 -48.04 -42.40
CA PHE A 134 21.61 -49.16 -42.72
C PHE A 134 21.07 -49.12 -44.16
N ASP A 135 20.60 -47.96 -44.63
CA ASP A 135 20.12 -47.75 -46.00
C ASP A 135 21.26 -47.99 -47.02
N LYS A 136 22.46 -47.47 -46.74
CA LYS A 136 23.64 -47.66 -47.60
C LYS A 136 24.12 -49.10 -47.65
N GLU A 137 24.15 -49.80 -46.52
CA GLU A 137 24.56 -51.21 -46.50
C GLU A 137 23.46 -52.13 -47.08
N THR A 138 22.18 -51.76 -46.94
CA THR A 138 21.06 -52.38 -47.67
C THR A 138 21.30 -52.28 -49.19
N GLU A 139 21.54 -51.08 -49.72
CA GLU A 139 21.80 -50.86 -51.15
C GLU A 139 23.02 -51.66 -51.64
N LYS A 140 24.11 -51.66 -50.87
CA LYS A 140 25.34 -52.42 -51.18
C LYS A 140 25.10 -53.93 -51.21
N ASN A 141 24.39 -54.48 -50.24
CA ASN A 141 24.06 -55.91 -50.16
C ASN A 141 23.24 -56.36 -51.39
N TYR A 142 22.14 -55.68 -51.68
CA TYR A 142 21.30 -56.01 -52.85
C TYR A 142 22.01 -55.77 -54.18
N SER A 143 22.82 -54.71 -54.30
CA SER A 143 23.62 -54.45 -55.51
C SER A 143 24.72 -55.47 -55.76
N LEU A 144 25.24 -56.12 -54.71
CA LEU A 144 26.21 -57.21 -54.85
C LEU A 144 25.50 -58.52 -55.21
N LEU A 145 24.35 -58.79 -54.57
CA LEU A 145 23.53 -59.96 -54.86
C LEU A 145 23.06 -59.99 -56.32
N ASP A 146 22.57 -58.86 -56.86
CA ASP A 146 22.17 -58.76 -58.27
C ASP A 146 23.32 -59.04 -59.26
N LYS A 147 24.52 -58.52 -58.95
CA LYS A 147 25.75 -58.80 -59.73
C LYS A 147 26.16 -60.26 -59.67
N HIS A 148 25.98 -60.92 -58.52
CA HIS A 148 26.24 -62.34 -58.31
C HIS A 148 25.24 -63.20 -59.09
N LEU A 149 23.95 -62.94 -58.98
CA LEU A 149 22.89 -63.64 -59.72
C LEU A 149 23.02 -63.46 -61.24
N SER A 150 23.62 -62.35 -61.68
CA SER A 150 23.96 -62.06 -63.08
C SER A 150 25.23 -62.76 -63.59
N LEU A 151 25.94 -63.54 -62.76
CA LEU A 151 27.13 -64.29 -63.18
C LEU A 151 26.76 -65.45 -64.10
N SER A 152 27.48 -65.55 -65.22
CA SER A 152 27.35 -66.72 -66.11
C SER A 152 27.84 -67.99 -65.43
N ALA A 153 26.97 -69.00 -65.35
CA ALA A 153 27.28 -70.36 -64.89
C ALA A 153 28.39 -71.08 -65.71
N LYS A 154 28.91 -70.46 -66.77
CA LYS A 154 30.07 -70.93 -67.54
C LYS A 154 31.41 -70.35 -67.07
N LYS A 155 31.44 -69.55 -66.00
CA LYS A 155 32.69 -69.11 -65.36
C LYS A 155 33.44 -70.29 -64.72
N LYS A 156 34.74 -70.14 -64.51
CA LYS A 156 35.57 -71.13 -63.82
C LYS A 156 35.18 -71.23 -62.34
N GLU A 157 35.08 -72.44 -61.80
CA GLU A 157 34.83 -72.77 -60.38
C GLU A 157 35.39 -71.76 -59.35
N PRO A 158 36.71 -71.42 -59.35
CA PRO A 158 37.26 -70.51 -58.35
C PRO A 158 36.66 -69.10 -58.37
N HIS A 159 36.23 -68.60 -59.54
CA HIS A 159 35.56 -67.29 -59.64
C HIS A 159 34.09 -67.33 -59.22
N LEU A 160 33.47 -68.51 -59.19
CA LEU A 160 32.12 -68.68 -58.64
C LEU A 160 32.22 -68.75 -57.11
N HIS A 161 33.09 -69.60 -56.57
CA HIS A 161 33.35 -69.68 -55.13
C HIS A 161 33.82 -68.36 -54.51
N GLU A 162 34.65 -67.58 -55.20
CA GLU A 162 35.07 -66.23 -54.75
C GLU A 162 33.85 -65.29 -54.63
N ALA A 163 32.94 -65.34 -55.62
CA ALA A 163 31.74 -64.51 -55.62
C ALA A 163 30.70 -64.97 -54.58
N ASP A 164 30.51 -66.29 -54.41
CA ASP A 164 29.67 -66.87 -53.36
C ASP A 164 30.14 -66.38 -51.97
N SER A 165 31.44 -66.54 -51.69
CA SER A 165 32.03 -66.11 -50.42
C SER A 165 31.90 -64.61 -50.19
N GLN A 166 32.02 -63.79 -51.24
CA GLN A 166 31.86 -62.34 -51.14
C GLN A 166 30.40 -61.92 -50.84
N VAL A 167 29.42 -62.63 -51.42
CA VAL A 167 28.00 -62.44 -51.10
C VAL A 167 27.68 -62.88 -49.69
N ASP A 168 28.13 -64.06 -49.26
CA ASP A 168 27.88 -64.58 -47.92
C ASP A 168 28.47 -63.67 -46.83
N GLN A 169 29.71 -63.19 -47.01
CA GLN A 169 30.33 -62.21 -46.10
C GLN A 169 29.55 -60.89 -46.04
N THR A 170 29.11 -60.38 -47.18
CA THR A 170 28.34 -59.12 -47.24
C THR A 170 26.95 -59.28 -46.62
N ARG A 171 26.30 -60.42 -46.85
CA ARG A 171 24.99 -60.76 -46.29
C ARG A 171 25.06 -60.96 -44.78
N GLN A 172 26.11 -61.61 -44.27
CA GLN A 172 26.33 -61.72 -42.83
C GLN A 172 26.53 -60.33 -42.20
N HIS A 173 27.39 -59.49 -42.78
CA HIS A 173 27.62 -58.14 -42.28
C HIS A 173 26.34 -57.27 -42.30
N PHE A 174 25.55 -57.36 -43.37
CA PHE A 174 24.25 -56.69 -43.45
C PHE A 174 23.28 -57.19 -42.37
N TYR A 175 23.23 -58.49 -42.10
CA TYR A 175 22.38 -59.07 -41.05
C TYR A 175 22.80 -58.58 -39.65
N GLU A 176 24.10 -58.61 -39.33
CA GLU A 176 24.65 -58.08 -38.08
C GLU A 176 24.28 -56.60 -37.89
N LEU A 177 24.45 -55.78 -38.93
CA LEU A 177 24.12 -54.36 -38.92
C LEU A 177 22.60 -54.12 -38.81
N SER A 178 21.77 -54.98 -39.40
CA SER A 178 20.30 -54.93 -39.24
C SER A 178 19.87 -55.26 -37.81
N LEU A 179 20.55 -56.19 -37.12
CA LEU A 179 20.31 -56.47 -35.70
C LEU A 179 20.69 -55.27 -34.82
N GLU A 180 21.87 -54.66 -35.05
CA GLU A 180 22.30 -53.42 -34.38
C GLU A 180 21.25 -52.31 -34.52
N TYR A 181 20.81 -52.05 -35.76
CA TYR A 181 19.87 -50.97 -36.07
C TYR A 181 18.48 -51.19 -35.44
N VAL A 182 17.94 -52.42 -35.50
CA VAL A 182 16.68 -52.77 -34.86
C VAL A 182 16.76 -52.69 -33.34
N CYS A 183 17.89 -53.10 -32.75
CA CYS A 183 18.14 -52.97 -31.32
C CYS A 183 18.11 -51.49 -30.91
N ARG A 184 18.83 -50.62 -31.63
CA ARG A 184 18.89 -49.19 -31.36
C ARG A 184 17.54 -48.48 -31.52
N LEU A 185 16.77 -48.81 -32.56
CA LEU A 185 15.42 -48.27 -32.74
C LEU A 185 14.55 -48.55 -31.51
N GLN A 186 14.54 -49.79 -31.01
CA GLN A 186 13.77 -50.18 -29.83
C GLN A 186 14.33 -49.54 -28.55
N GLU A 187 15.64 -49.43 -28.39
CA GLU A 187 16.27 -48.74 -27.26
C GLU A 187 15.83 -47.27 -27.16
N ILE A 188 15.80 -46.53 -28.28
CA ILE A 188 15.36 -45.13 -28.32
C ILE A 188 13.86 -45.00 -28.05
N GLN A 189 13.05 -45.95 -28.53
CA GLN A 189 11.61 -46.04 -28.25
C GLN A 189 11.28 -46.24 -26.76
N GLU A 190 12.16 -46.92 -26.01
CA GLU A 190 12.05 -47.04 -24.55
C GLU A 190 12.64 -45.83 -23.82
N ARG A 191 13.85 -45.38 -24.18
CA ARG A 191 14.51 -44.20 -23.60
C ARG A 191 13.65 -42.95 -23.59
N LYS A 192 12.93 -42.68 -24.69
CA LYS A 192 12.06 -41.49 -24.78
C LYS A 192 10.97 -41.45 -23.69
N LYS A 193 10.61 -42.57 -23.07
CA LYS A 193 9.56 -42.62 -22.03
C LYS A 193 10.01 -41.95 -20.73
N PHE A 194 11.30 -42.00 -20.41
CA PHE A 194 11.85 -41.38 -19.19
C PHE A 194 12.74 -40.17 -19.50
N GLU A 195 13.66 -40.24 -20.48
CA GLU A 195 14.55 -39.11 -20.85
C GLU A 195 13.77 -37.86 -21.35
N PHE A 196 12.50 -38.00 -21.73
CA PHE A 196 11.61 -36.87 -22.04
C PHE A 196 10.75 -36.41 -20.84
N VAL A 197 10.29 -37.33 -20.00
CA VAL A 197 9.30 -37.06 -18.93
C VAL A 197 9.98 -36.54 -17.65
N GLU A 198 11.18 -37.02 -17.32
CA GLU A 198 11.95 -36.54 -16.17
C GLU A 198 12.25 -35.02 -16.26
N PRO A 199 12.70 -34.47 -17.41
CA PRO A 199 12.81 -33.02 -17.61
C PRO A 199 11.50 -32.24 -17.39
N MET A 200 10.35 -32.79 -17.80
CA MET A 200 9.04 -32.15 -17.58
C MET A 200 8.69 -32.11 -16.08
N LEU A 201 8.91 -33.22 -15.38
CA LEU A 201 8.65 -33.33 -13.94
C LEU A 201 9.52 -32.34 -13.15
N ALA A 202 10.82 -32.27 -13.47
CA ALA A 202 11.75 -31.34 -12.85
C ALA A 202 11.39 -29.86 -13.12
N PHE A 203 10.89 -29.56 -14.33
CA PHE A 203 10.37 -28.23 -14.69
C PHE A 203 9.15 -27.83 -13.84
N PHE A 204 8.14 -28.70 -13.75
CA PHE A 204 6.96 -28.43 -12.92
C PHE A 204 7.32 -28.29 -11.44
N GLN A 205 8.23 -29.11 -10.92
CA GLN A 205 8.74 -28.97 -9.54
C GLN A 205 9.41 -27.61 -9.31
N GLY A 206 10.15 -27.09 -10.29
CA GLY A 206 10.72 -25.74 -10.25
C GLY A 206 9.65 -24.65 -10.17
N ILE A 207 8.58 -24.78 -10.97
CA ILE A 207 7.43 -23.86 -10.94
C ILE A 207 6.70 -23.90 -9.60
N PHE A 208 6.40 -25.08 -9.06
CA PHE A 208 5.73 -25.23 -7.77
C PHE A 208 6.57 -24.64 -6.62
N THR A 209 7.89 -24.83 -6.67
CA THR A 209 8.83 -24.24 -5.70
C THR A 209 8.77 -22.70 -5.73
N PHE A 210 8.72 -22.09 -6.93
CA PHE A 210 8.56 -20.64 -7.07
C PHE A 210 7.24 -20.13 -6.48
N TYR A 211 6.11 -20.78 -6.79
CA TYR A 211 4.81 -20.36 -6.25
C TYR A 211 4.75 -20.51 -4.72
N HIS A 212 5.26 -21.61 -4.17
CA HIS A 212 5.34 -21.81 -2.72
C HIS A 212 6.20 -20.72 -2.05
N GLN A 213 7.36 -20.40 -2.61
CA GLN A 213 8.22 -19.36 -2.05
C GLN A 213 7.61 -17.95 -2.17
N GLY A 214 6.86 -17.66 -3.24
CA GLY A 214 6.08 -16.44 -3.38
C GLY A 214 4.96 -16.32 -2.34
N TYR A 215 4.28 -17.43 -2.01
CA TYR A 215 3.28 -17.49 -0.94
C TYR A 215 3.90 -17.22 0.44
N GLU A 216 5.01 -17.86 0.80
CA GLU A 216 5.66 -17.62 2.10
C GLU A 216 6.19 -16.17 2.21
N LEU A 217 6.70 -15.58 1.12
CA LEU A 217 7.04 -14.14 1.10
C LEU A 217 5.81 -13.25 1.36
N ALA A 218 4.68 -13.51 0.71
CA ALA A 218 3.45 -12.73 0.86
C ALA A 218 2.86 -12.87 2.29
N LYS A 219 2.98 -14.06 2.87
CA LYS A 219 2.58 -14.37 4.25
C LYS A 219 3.46 -13.65 5.28
N ASP A 220 4.80 -13.66 5.12
CA ASP A 220 5.71 -12.90 5.97
C ASP A 220 5.42 -11.38 5.89
N PHE A 221 5.04 -10.87 4.71
CA PHE A 221 4.69 -9.47 4.49
C PHE A 221 3.32 -9.05 5.11
N SER A 222 2.45 -10.01 5.45
CA SER A 222 1.08 -9.72 5.90
C SER A 222 0.99 -8.91 7.19
N HIS A 223 1.90 -9.13 8.15
CA HIS A 223 1.94 -8.36 9.40
C HIS A 223 2.23 -6.88 9.13
N TYR A 224 3.26 -6.60 8.32
CA TYR A 224 3.63 -5.24 7.93
C TYR A 224 2.48 -4.54 7.16
N LYS A 225 1.81 -5.26 6.25
CA LYS A 225 0.62 -4.74 5.54
C LYS A 225 -0.47 -4.30 6.52
N MET A 226 -0.77 -5.11 7.54
CA MET A 226 -1.81 -4.81 8.53
C MET A 226 -1.43 -3.60 9.39
N GLU A 227 -0.17 -3.53 9.85
CA GLU A 227 0.38 -2.40 10.61
C GLU A 227 0.31 -1.09 9.80
N LEU A 228 0.77 -1.12 8.55
CA LEU A 228 0.70 0.02 7.64
C LEU A 228 -0.75 0.48 7.37
N GLN A 229 -1.72 -0.45 7.27
CA GLN A 229 -3.14 -0.08 7.14
C GLN A 229 -3.67 0.67 8.37
N VAL A 230 -3.24 0.30 9.58
CA VAL A 230 -3.58 1.01 10.81
C VAL A 230 -2.95 2.41 10.81
N ASN A 231 -1.68 2.52 10.47
CA ASN A 231 -0.95 3.80 10.48
C ASN A 231 -1.53 4.79 9.44
N ILE A 232 -1.94 4.30 8.26
CA ILE A 232 -2.69 5.06 7.25
C ILE A 232 -4.04 5.56 7.81
N GLN A 233 -4.79 4.71 8.52
CA GLN A 233 -6.08 5.12 9.08
C GLN A 233 -5.94 6.11 10.24
N ASN A 234 -4.92 5.95 11.10
CA ASN A 234 -4.59 6.93 12.14
C ASN A 234 -4.24 8.28 11.51
N THR A 235 -3.41 8.28 10.46
CA THR A 235 -3.01 9.48 9.73
C THR A 235 -4.20 10.18 9.07
N ARG A 236 -5.13 9.41 8.47
CA ARG A 236 -6.41 9.92 7.93
C ARG A 236 -7.28 10.57 9.03
N ASN A 237 -7.47 9.90 10.17
CA ASN A 237 -8.26 10.42 11.28
C ASN A 237 -7.67 11.74 11.83
N ARG A 238 -6.34 11.81 11.96
CA ARG A 238 -5.64 13.05 12.37
C ARG A 238 -5.83 14.16 11.33
N PHE A 239 -5.66 13.86 10.04
CA PHE A 239 -5.88 14.82 8.94
C PHE A 239 -7.31 15.37 8.92
N GLU A 240 -8.34 14.54 9.10
CA GLU A 240 -9.73 14.99 9.13
C GLU A 240 -10.00 15.98 10.28
N GLY A 241 -9.40 15.74 11.46
CA GLY A 241 -9.40 16.69 12.57
C GLY A 241 -8.72 18.02 12.21
N THR A 242 -7.46 17.96 11.74
CA THR A 242 -6.69 19.14 11.31
C THR A 242 -7.42 19.94 10.23
N ARG A 243 -8.04 19.29 9.25
CA ARG A 243 -8.82 19.94 8.18
C ARG A 243 -10.02 20.71 8.76
N SER A 244 -10.76 20.12 9.69
CA SER A 244 -11.90 20.77 10.34
C SER A 244 -11.48 22.05 11.10
N GLU A 245 -10.35 21.99 11.81
CA GLU A 245 -9.81 23.14 12.55
C GLU A 245 -9.30 24.25 11.61
N VAL A 246 -8.65 23.90 10.48
CA VAL A 246 -8.29 24.86 9.43
C VAL A 246 -9.53 25.51 8.80
N GLU A 247 -10.60 24.75 8.56
CA GLU A 247 -11.85 25.27 8.02
C GLU A 247 -12.58 26.20 9.00
N GLU A 248 -12.58 25.88 10.30
CA GLU A 248 -13.11 26.77 11.33
C GLU A 248 -12.29 28.08 11.41
N LEU A 249 -10.95 27.99 11.47
CA LEU A 249 -10.08 29.16 11.50
C LEU A 249 -10.26 30.04 10.26
N MET A 250 -10.34 29.45 9.07
CA MET A 250 -10.62 30.19 7.83
C MET A 250 -11.94 30.97 7.93
N ASN A 251 -12.99 30.36 8.49
CA ASN A 251 -14.29 31.01 8.65
C ASN A 251 -14.27 32.12 9.72
N LYS A 252 -13.57 31.92 10.85
CA LYS A 252 -13.34 32.96 11.86
C LYS A 252 -12.60 34.17 11.28
N ILE A 253 -11.51 33.95 10.54
CA ILE A 253 -10.73 35.00 9.88
C ILE A 253 -11.56 35.74 8.82
N ARG A 254 -12.41 35.04 8.06
CA ARG A 254 -13.33 35.67 7.10
C ARG A 254 -14.35 36.60 7.75
N LEU A 255 -14.87 36.23 8.94
CA LEU A 255 -15.85 37.03 9.67
C LEU A 255 -15.22 38.24 10.37
N ALA A 256 -14.02 38.10 10.95
CA ALA A 256 -13.36 39.15 11.72
C ALA A 256 -11.84 39.24 11.45
N PRO A 257 -11.41 39.67 10.24
CA PRO A 257 -10.00 39.64 9.85
C PRO A 257 -9.11 40.56 10.69
N GLN A 258 -9.66 41.63 11.27
CA GLN A 258 -8.89 42.55 12.12
C GLN A 258 -8.62 42.00 13.53
N GLN A 259 -9.42 41.03 14.00
CA GLN A 259 -9.26 40.40 15.32
C GLN A 259 -8.24 39.25 15.30
N HIS A 260 -8.02 38.64 14.14
CA HIS A 260 -7.13 37.49 13.94
C HIS A 260 -5.79 37.89 13.29
N LYS A 261 -5.32 39.12 13.51
CA LYS A 261 -3.98 39.54 13.12
C LYS A 261 -2.96 38.75 13.93
N ARG A 262 -2.08 38.03 13.24
CA ARG A 262 -1.01 37.21 13.84
C ARG A 262 -0.16 38.06 14.80
N ALA A 263 0.24 37.48 15.93
CA ALA A 263 1.27 38.08 16.78
C ALA A 263 2.54 38.31 15.95
N SER A 264 2.87 39.57 15.69
CA SER A 264 4.06 39.94 14.94
C SER A 264 5.18 40.35 15.88
N LEU A 265 6.41 40.06 15.48
CA LEU A 265 7.60 40.64 16.10
C LEU A 265 7.75 42.13 15.80
N PHE A 266 6.90 42.70 14.94
CA PHE A 266 6.86 44.11 14.58
C PHE A 266 5.62 44.79 15.17
N THR A 267 5.79 46.01 15.67
CA THR A 267 4.70 46.83 16.22
C THR A 267 3.71 47.25 15.14
N MET A 268 4.22 47.45 13.92
CA MET A 268 3.41 47.64 12.72
C MET A 268 4.20 47.12 11.50
N GLU A 269 3.50 46.45 10.59
CA GLU A 269 4.04 46.04 9.30
C GLU A 269 2.96 46.11 8.21
N GLY A 270 3.37 46.33 6.96
CA GLY A 270 2.46 46.48 5.84
C GLY A 270 3.09 47.16 4.63
N TYR A 271 2.29 47.36 3.58
CA TYR A 271 2.76 48.02 2.36
C TYR A 271 2.58 49.53 2.42
N LEU A 272 3.67 50.27 2.17
CA LEU A 272 3.66 51.71 1.98
C LEU A 272 4.22 52.06 0.59
N PHE A 273 3.80 53.20 0.03
CA PHE A 273 4.47 53.76 -1.14
C PHE A 273 5.42 54.87 -0.68
N ILE A 274 6.67 54.82 -1.14
CA ILE A 274 7.72 55.77 -0.77
C ILE A 274 8.04 56.66 -1.97
N GLN A 275 8.20 57.97 -1.74
CA GLN A 275 8.57 58.92 -2.78
C GLN A 275 10.09 58.92 -3.02
N GLU A 276 10.52 58.26 -4.08
CA GLU A 276 11.90 58.27 -4.55
C GLU A 276 12.15 59.42 -5.53
N LYS A 277 13.32 60.07 -5.42
CA LYS A 277 13.79 61.08 -6.38
C LYS A 277 14.53 60.38 -7.52
N ARG A 278 14.07 60.57 -8.76
CA ARG A 278 14.79 60.08 -9.94
C ARG A 278 15.76 61.14 -10.46
N PRO A 279 16.82 60.74 -11.20
CA PRO A 279 17.62 61.70 -11.97
C PRO A 279 16.74 62.53 -12.91
N ALA A 280 17.08 63.80 -13.10
CA ALA A 280 16.43 64.65 -14.10
C ALA A 280 16.59 64.01 -15.50
N PRO A 281 15.55 64.04 -16.36
CA PRO A 281 14.29 64.79 -16.24
C PRO A 281 13.13 64.05 -15.52
N PHE A 282 13.35 62.86 -14.95
CA PHE A 282 12.28 61.92 -14.58
C PHE A 282 11.55 62.21 -13.24
N GLY A 283 11.83 63.34 -12.59
CA GLY A 283 11.07 63.83 -11.43
C GLY A 283 11.16 62.93 -10.19
N SER A 284 10.01 62.57 -9.63
CA SER A 284 9.91 61.63 -8.50
C SER A 284 8.93 60.51 -8.81
N SER A 285 9.17 59.32 -8.25
CA SER A 285 8.30 58.16 -8.40
C SER A 285 7.91 57.55 -7.07
N TRP A 286 6.73 56.95 -7.04
CA TRP A 286 6.23 56.25 -5.87
C TRP A 286 6.49 54.75 -6.02
N VAL A 287 7.36 54.22 -5.17
CA VAL A 287 7.77 52.81 -5.19
C VAL A 287 7.18 52.09 -3.98
N LYS A 288 6.53 50.96 -4.25
CA LYS A 288 5.89 50.14 -3.22
C LYS A 288 6.96 49.39 -2.44
N HIS A 289 6.95 49.55 -1.13
CA HIS A 289 7.81 48.84 -0.19
C HIS A 289 6.95 48.05 0.79
N TYR A 290 7.45 46.90 1.24
CA TYR A 290 6.97 46.27 2.47
C TYR A 290 7.78 46.87 3.62
N CYS A 291 7.10 47.50 4.57
CA CYS A 291 7.71 48.22 5.67
C CYS A 291 7.40 47.50 6.98
N MET A 292 8.38 47.45 7.89
CA MET A 292 8.23 46.88 9.22
C MET A 292 8.87 47.79 10.27
N TYR A 293 8.16 48.04 11.37
CA TYR A 293 8.62 48.88 12.48
C TYR A 293 8.70 48.10 13.80
N ARG A 294 9.81 48.26 14.52
CA ARG A 294 10.02 47.70 15.85
C ARG A 294 10.14 48.83 16.88
N LYS A 295 9.15 48.96 17.77
CA LYS A 295 9.08 50.00 18.79
C LYS A 295 10.24 49.96 19.79
N GLU A 296 10.65 48.78 20.25
CA GLU A 296 11.68 48.63 21.30
C GLU A 296 13.04 49.22 20.88
N THR A 297 13.35 49.17 19.59
CA THR A 297 14.60 49.67 19.02
C THR A 297 14.43 50.91 18.13
N LYS A 298 13.19 51.40 17.97
CA LYS A 298 12.80 52.40 16.96
C LYS A 298 13.27 52.10 15.54
N LYS A 299 13.58 50.83 15.22
CA LYS A 299 14.10 50.43 13.91
C LYS A 299 12.97 50.32 12.89
N PHE A 300 13.09 51.07 11.80
CA PHE A 300 12.23 50.97 10.63
C PHE A 300 13.00 50.27 9.51
N THR A 301 12.39 49.26 8.88
CA THR A 301 12.98 48.46 7.80
C THR A 301 12.05 48.48 6.58
N MET A 302 12.62 48.54 5.39
CA MET A 302 11.93 48.72 4.11
C MET A 302 12.51 47.74 3.08
N VAL A 303 11.66 46.90 2.50
CA VAL A 303 12.04 45.96 1.44
C VAL A 303 11.29 46.35 0.16
N PRO A 304 11.99 46.64 -0.96
CA PRO A 304 11.33 47.01 -2.22
C PRO A 304 10.50 45.84 -2.78
N PHE A 305 9.30 46.14 -3.27
CA PHE A 305 8.38 45.12 -3.80
C PHE A 305 8.51 44.99 -5.32
N GLU A 306 9.21 43.95 -5.78
CA GLU A 306 9.32 43.62 -7.20
C GLU A 306 8.28 42.57 -7.65
N HIS A 307 7.35 42.97 -8.51
CA HIS A 307 6.26 42.10 -8.99
C HIS A 307 6.73 40.90 -9.84
N ARG A 308 7.92 40.97 -10.47
CA ARG A 308 8.47 39.88 -11.29
C ARG A 308 9.32 38.86 -10.52
N SER A 309 9.75 39.19 -9.30
CA SER A 309 10.83 38.47 -8.61
C SER A 309 10.34 37.46 -7.58
N GLY A 310 9.02 37.17 -7.57
CA GLY A 310 8.40 36.16 -6.71
C GLY A 310 8.53 36.39 -5.20
N GLY A 311 8.98 37.58 -4.77
CA GLY A 311 9.23 37.87 -3.36
C GLY A 311 10.56 37.34 -2.82
N LYS A 312 11.62 37.21 -3.64
CA LYS A 312 12.98 37.15 -3.09
C LYS A 312 13.19 38.36 -2.17
N LEU A 313 13.52 38.10 -0.91
CA LEU A 313 13.82 39.15 0.07
C LEU A 313 15.12 39.84 -0.37
N GLY A 314 14.99 41.02 -0.97
CA GLY A 314 16.13 41.87 -1.29
C GLY A 314 16.81 42.39 -0.03
N ASP A 315 18.03 42.90 -0.18
CA ASP A 315 18.75 43.51 0.94
C ASP A 315 17.97 44.76 1.40
N GLY A 316 17.41 44.69 2.61
CA GLY A 316 16.41 45.65 3.08
C GLY A 316 17.06 46.90 3.68
N GLU A 317 16.66 48.08 3.20
CA GLU A 317 17.09 49.32 3.83
C GLU A 317 16.48 49.47 5.23
N TYR A 318 17.27 49.96 6.18
CA TYR A 318 16.76 50.33 7.50
C TYR A 318 17.34 51.67 7.98
N PHE A 319 16.62 52.26 8.94
CA PHE A 319 17.03 53.46 9.66
C PHE A 319 16.39 53.48 11.07
N THR A 320 16.84 54.40 11.92
CA THR A 320 16.31 54.59 13.28
C THR A 320 15.37 55.79 13.30
N LEU A 321 14.09 55.56 13.61
CA LEU A 321 13.07 56.61 13.61
C LEU A 321 13.40 57.71 14.63
N LYS A 322 13.46 58.97 14.17
CA LYS A 322 13.58 60.16 15.01
C LYS A 322 12.21 60.74 15.36
N ASN A 323 11.39 61.00 14.33
CA ASN A 323 10.08 61.61 14.43
C ASN A 323 9.19 61.20 13.25
N CYS A 324 7.86 61.21 13.43
CA CYS A 324 6.89 61.06 12.36
C CYS A 324 5.95 62.29 12.30
N ILE A 325 5.59 62.74 11.10
CA ILE A 325 4.76 63.94 10.91
C ILE A 325 3.69 63.66 9.86
N LYS A 326 2.42 63.88 10.19
CA LYS A 326 1.32 63.84 9.20
C LYS A 326 1.45 65.03 8.24
N ARG A 327 1.47 64.76 6.93
CA ARG A 327 1.54 65.81 5.90
C ARG A 327 0.14 66.27 5.50
N SER A 328 -0.05 67.57 5.24
CA SER A 328 -1.32 68.10 4.72
C SER A 328 -1.48 67.80 3.23
N THR A 329 -2.71 67.61 2.77
CA THR A 329 -3.04 67.49 1.34
C THR A 329 -2.74 68.79 0.58
N ASP A 330 -2.66 69.94 1.27
CA ASP A 330 -2.29 71.23 0.65
C ASP A 330 -0.81 71.29 0.24
N THR A 331 0.05 70.43 0.79
CA THR A 331 1.49 70.40 0.51
C THR A 331 1.92 69.23 -0.37
N ILE A 332 1.01 68.30 -0.69
CA ILE A 332 1.24 67.21 -1.62
C ILE A 332 -0.07 66.73 -2.24
N ASP A 333 -0.11 66.61 -3.58
CA ASP A 333 -1.28 66.11 -4.33
C ASP A 333 -1.43 64.58 -4.23
N ARG A 334 -1.46 64.06 -2.99
CA ARG A 334 -1.70 62.64 -2.67
C ARG A 334 -2.34 62.49 -1.28
N ARG A 335 -3.29 61.55 -1.19
CA ARG A 335 -3.97 61.21 0.07
C ARG A 335 -3.11 60.32 0.96
N PHE A 336 -3.32 60.42 2.27
CA PHE A 336 -2.75 59.53 3.30
C PHE A 336 -1.21 59.59 3.43
N CYS A 337 -0.62 60.74 3.12
CA CYS A 337 0.84 60.95 3.17
C CYS A 337 1.34 61.39 4.55
N PHE A 338 2.52 60.90 4.93
CA PHE A 338 3.24 61.26 6.15
C PHE A 338 4.75 61.21 5.93
N ASP A 339 5.50 61.87 6.80
CA ASP A 339 6.94 62.02 6.72
C ASP A 339 7.64 61.37 7.90
N LEU A 340 8.69 60.60 7.63
CA LEU A 340 9.59 60.05 8.65
C LEU A 340 10.96 60.73 8.57
N GLU A 341 11.45 61.21 9.70
CA GLU A 341 12.83 61.67 9.86
C GLU A 341 13.68 60.55 10.50
N ALA A 342 14.86 60.30 9.95
CA ALA A 342 15.82 59.31 10.46
C ALA A 342 16.85 59.98 11.39
N SER A 343 17.17 59.32 12.51
CA SER A 343 18.19 59.80 13.47
C SER A 343 19.61 59.63 12.92
N ASP A 344 19.81 58.56 12.16
CA ASP A 344 21.06 58.15 11.51
C ASP A 344 21.28 58.80 10.13
N ARG A 345 20.24 59.42 9.54
CA ARG A 345 20.33 60.13 8.25
C ARG A 345 19.79 61.57 8.38
N PRO A 346 20.48 62.46 9.13
CA PRO A 346 20.00 63.81 9.41
C PRO A 346 19.78 64.61 8.11
N GLY A 347 18.62 65.27 8.01
CA GLY A 347 18.22 66.05 6.83
C GLY A 347 17.58 65.23 5.70
N ILE A 348 17.53 63.89 5.80
CA ILE A 348 16.73 63.05 4.89
C ILE A 348 15.35 62.82 5.49
N VAL A 349 14.32 63.24 4.76
CA VAL A 349 12.91 63.00 5.08
C VAL A 349 12.34 61.98 4.10
N PHE A 350 11.84 60.86 4.61
CA PHE A 350 11.17 59.84 3.83
C PHE A 350 9.67 60.15 3.79
N THR A 351 9.18 60.63 2.64
CA THR A 351 7.74 60.80 2.41
C THR A 351 7.13 59.47 2.01
N MET A 352 6.13 59.04 2.79
CA MET A 352 5.42 57.78 2.64
C MET A 352 3.92 58.01 2.43
N GLN A 353 3.24 57.06 1.80
CA GLN A 353 1.81 57.03 1.55
C GLN A 353 1.22 55.70 2.04
N ALA A 354 0.25 55.78 2.95
CA ALA A 354 -0.56 54.66 3.43
C ALA A 354 -1.70 54.30 2.45
N LEU A 355 -2.34 53.15 2.66
CA LEU A 355 -3.39 52.64 1.77
C LEU A 355 -4.77 53.24 2.04
N SER A 356 -5.05 53.66 3.28
CA SER A 356 -6.30 54.31 3.70
C SER A 356 -6.05 55.34 4.81
N GLU A 357 -7.10 56.06 5.23
CA GLU A 357 -6.99 57.00 6.36
C GLU A 357 -6.83 56.27 7.70
N GLU A 358 -7.48 55.12 7.85
CA GLU A 358 -7.37 54.22 9.00
C GLU A 358 -5.95 53.64 9.09
N ASP A 359 -5.41 53.17 7.96
CA ASP A 359 -4.04 52.67 7.85
C ASP A 359 -3.03 53.78 8.20
N GLN A 360 -3.22 55.01 7.69
CA GLN A 360 -2.39 56.17 8.07
C GLN A 360 -2.43 56.43 9.58
N LYS A 361 -3.62 56.39 10.21
CA LYS A 361 -3.78 56.59 11.66
C LYS A 361 -3.06 55.50 12.46
N LEU A 362 -3.17 54.23 12.04
CA LEU A 362 -2.48 53.11 12.69
C LEU A 362 -0.96 53.22 12.58
N TRP A 363 -0.43 53.56 11.39
CA TRP A 363 1.00 53.80 11.20
C TRP A 363 1.52 54.93 12.09
N LEU A 364 0.85 56.10 12.10
CA LEU A 364 1.25 57.22 12.95
C LEU A 364 1.21 56.86 14.45
N GLN A 365 0.14 56.22 14.92
CA GLN A 365 0.03 55.78 16.33
C GLN A 365 1.14 54.81 16.73
N ALA A 366 1.46 53.82 15.88
CA ALA A 366 2.53 52.87 16.16
C ALA A 366 3.92 53.55 16.17
N LEU A 367 4.16 54.49 15.24
CA LEU A 367 5.42 55.22 15.10
C LEU A 367 5.66 56.22 16.24
N ASP A 368 4.59 56.85 16.75
CA ASP A 368 4.60 57.67 17.97
C ASP A 368 4.70 56.84 19.27
N GLY A 369 4.71 55.50 19.17
CA GLY A 369 4.93 54.59 20.29
C GLY A 369 3.68 54.28 21.12
N ILE A 370 2.48 54.48 20.57
CA ILE A 370 1.21 54.13 21.22
C ILE A 370 0.85 52.67 20.87
N ASP A 371 0.65 51.82 21.88
CA ASP A 371 0.29 50.41 21.70
C ASP A 371 -1.21 50.24 21.42
N ALA A 372 -1.59 50.26 20.14
CA ALA A 372 -2.97 50.03 19.71
C ALA A 372 -3.47 48.59 19.96
N PHE A 373 -2.57 47.59 19.98
CA PHE A 373 -2.95 46.17 19.95
C PHE A 373 -3.16 45.49 21.32
N PHE A 374 -2.52 45.96 22.40
CA PHE A 374 -2.49 45.22 23.67
C PHE A 374 -3.81 45.20 24.46
N ASN A 375 -4.77 46.07 24.13
CA ASN A 375 -6.01 46.20 24.90
C ASN A 375 -7.16 45.28 24.45
N LEU A 376 -7.11 44.70 23.24
CA LEU A 376 -8.23 43.91 22.73
C LEU A 376 -8.27 42.49 23.34
N ASN A 377 -7.15 41.77 23.30
CA ASN A 377 -7.10 40.35 23.67
C ASN A 377 -7.29 40.10 25.18
N ARG A 378 -6.95 41.07 26.04
CA ARG A 378 -7.12 40.93 27.51
C ARG A 378 -8.58 40.96 27.96
N SER A 379 -9.48 41.53 27.14
CA SER A 379 -10.90 41.69 27.47
C SER A 379 -11.71 40.38 27.39
N ILE A 380 -11.24 39.39 26.63
CA ILE A 380 -11.96 38.14 26.37
C ILE A 380 -11.81 37.12 27.52
N ILE A 381 -10.75 37.24 28.32
CA ILE A 381 -10.29 36.21 29.28
C ILE A 381 -11.05 36.25 30.62
N ARG A 382 -11.80 37.32 30.94
CA ARG A 382 -12.57 37.44 32.19
C ARG A 382 -14.08 37.41 31.96
N ARG A 383 -14.61 36.21 31.69
CA ARG A 383 -16.01 35.88 32.01
C ARG A 383 -16.07 35.39 33.46
N GLU A 384 -16.35 36.31 34.38
CA GLU A 384 -16.66 35.96 35.77
C GLU A 384 -17.93 35.08 35.79
N GLY A 385 -17.78 33.84 36.27
CA GLY A 385 -18.82 32.79 36.20
C GLY A 385 -18.50 31.58 35.30
N GLY A 386 -17.33 31.51 34.67
CA GLY A 386 -16.88 30.33 33.89
C GLY A 386 -16.47 29.10 34.73
N ALA A 387 -16.26 27.97 34.07
CA ALA A 387 -15.75 26.72 34.67
C ALA A 387 -14.38 26.94 35.38
N GLN A 388 -14.11 26.22 36.46
CA GLN A 388 -12.87 26.40 37.26
C GLN A 388 -12.29 25.07 37.72
N LEU A 389 -11.00 25.08 38.08
CA LEU A 389 -10.33 23.90 38.62
C LEU A 389 -10.48 23.83 40.15
N ASP A 390 -11.73 23.67 40.59
CA ASP A 390 -12.16 23.63 41.99
C ASP A 390 -12.90 22.33 42.35
N ASP A 391 -13.28 22.17 43.62
CA ASP A 391 -13.91 20.93 44.11
C ASP A 391 -15.24 20.62 43.41
N MET A 392 -15.94 21.66 42.94
CA MET A 392 -17.10 21.52 42.07
C MET A 392 -16.69 20.91 40.72
N GLY A 393 -15.69 21.48 40.04
CA GLY A 393 -15.16 20.93 38.79
C GLY A 393 -14.72 19.47 38.87
N PHE A 394 -14.01 19.10 39.94
CA PHE A 394 -13.67 17.69 40.21
C PHE A 394 -14.91 16.80 40.39
N THR A 395 -15.99 17.33 40.98
CA THR A 395 -17.25 16.60 41.19
C THR A 395 -18.04 16.45 39.90
N ILE A 396 -18.08 17.48 39.06
CA ILE A 396 -18.68 17.44 37.71
C ILE A 396 -18.00 16.36 36.86
N VAL A 397 -16.66 16.37 36.82
CA VAL A 397 -15.87 15.40 36.04
C VAL A 397 -16.08 13.98 36.57
N ARG A 398 -16.06 13.75 37.89
CA ARG A 398 -16.38 12.44 38.49
C ARG A 398 -17.78 11.95 38.11
N LYS A 399 -18.83 12.76 38.32
CA LYS A 399 -20.21 12.37 37.98
C LYS A 399 -20.36 11.99 36.51
N CYS A 400 -19.70 12.73 35.61
CA CYS A 400 -19.70 12.41 34.18
C CYS A 400 -18.97 11.09 33.89
N ILE A 401 -17.80 10.86 34.50
CA ILE A 401 -17.02 9.62 34.34
C ILE A 401 -17.80 8.41 34.85
N CYS A 402 -18.29 8.45 36.09
CA CYS A 402 -19.05 7.34 36.68
C CYS A 402 -20.28 6.98 35.84
N ALA A 403 -21.03 7.96 35.36
CA ALA A 403 -22.17 7.72 34.47
C ALA A 403 -21.78 7.14 33.10
N VAL A 404 -20.63 7.51 32.53
CA VAL A 404 -20.13 6.89 31.28
C VAL A 404 -19.67 5.45 31.55
N GLU A 405 -18.96 5.19 32.64
CA GLU A 405 -18.46 3.85 32.97
C GLU A 405 -19.58 2.87 33.34
N ALA A 406 -20.55 3.32 34.15
CA ALA A 406 -21.63 2.46 34.66
C ALA A 406 -22.60 1.96 33.58
N ARG A 407 -22.91 2.78 32.57
CA ARG A 407 -23.92 2.46 31.54
C ARG A 407 -23.53 2.73 30.09
N GLY A 408 -22.49 3.53 29.85
CA GLY A 408 -22.10 3.98 28.50
C GLY A 408 -20.84 3.34 27.93
N ILE A 409 -20.07 2.56 28.71
CA ILE A 409 -18.70 2.13 28.35
C ILE A 409 -18.59 1.34 27.03
N ASN A 410 -19.69 0.72 26.59
CA ASN A 410 -19.79 -0.04 25.34
C ASN A 410 -20.42 0.75 24.16
N ASP A 411 -20.91 1.99 24.38
CA ASP A 411 -21.56 2.80 23.35
C ASP A 411 -20.58 3.16 22.23
N GLN A 412 -21.00 3.00 20.98
CA GLN A 412 -20.12 3.26 19.84
C GLN A 412 -19.79 4.75 19.69
N GLY A 413 -18.49 5.05 19.60
CA GLY A 413 -17.97 6.39 19.39
C GLY A 413 -18.09 7.31 20.61
N LEU A 414 -17.94 6.78 21.84
CA LEU A 414 -17.78 7.58 23.05
C LEU A 414 -16.84 8.77 22.83
N TYR A 415 -17.23 9.96 23.29
CA TYR A 415 -16.52 11.23 23.06
C TYR A 415 -16.35 11.69 21.60
N ARG A 416 -16.45 10.81 20.59
CA ARG A 416 -16.45 11.19 19.16
C ARG A 416 -17.83 11.68 18.71
N VAL A 417 -18.90 10.97 19.08
CA VAL A 417 -20.28 11.35 18.74
C VAL A 417 -20.70 12.59 19.55
N VAL A 418 -21.19 13.61 18.85
CA VAL A 418 -21.57 14.90 19.46
C VAL A 418 -23.01 14.84 19.99
N GLY A 419 -23.20 15.27 21.25
CA GLY A 419 -24.51 15.46 21.87
C GLY A 419 -25.19 16.75 21.42
N VAL A 420 -26.51 16.82 21.55
CA VAL A 420 -27.29 18.00 21.13
C VAL A 420 -26.87 19.24 21.94
N SER A 421 -26.36 20.28 21.28
CA SER A 421 -25.72 21.43 21.93
C SER A 421 -26.59 22.11 23.01
N SER A 422 -27.90 22.24 22.79
CA SER A 422 -28.82 22.80 23.79
C SER A 422 -28.97 21.92 25.04
N LYS A 423 -29.01 20.58 24.88
CA LYS A 423 -28.98 19.64 26.02
C LYS A 423 -27.64 19.70 26.75
N VAL A 424 -26.52 19.80 26.03
CA VAL A 424 -25.17 19.90 26.61
C VAL A 424 -25.01 21.16 27.46
N GLN A 425 -25.46 22.31 26.97
CA GLN A 425 -25.42 23.57 27.73
C GLN A 425 -26.35 23.51 28.95
N ARG A 426 -27.59 23.00 28.80
CA ARG A 426 -28.49 22.80 29.94
C ARG A 426 -27.88 21.91 31.01
N LEU A 427 -27.31 20.76 30.63
CA LEU A 427 -26.65 19.83 31.55
C LEU A 427 -25.48 20.50 32.29
N LEU A 428 -24.64 21.28 31.60
CA LEU A 428 -23.54 22.00 32.23
C LEU A 428 -24.02 23.07 33.22
N SER A 429 -25.09 23.82 32.90
CA SER A 429 -25.65 24.80 33.84
C SER A 429 -26.17 24.14 35.12
N LEU A 430 -26.88 23.01 35.01
CA LEU A 430 -27.39 22.26 36.17
C LEU A 430 -26.24 21.71 37.01
N LEU A 431 -25.20 21.14 36.37
CA LEU A 431 -24.03 20.60 37.06
C LEU A 431 -23.13 21.65 37.72
N MET A 432 -23.21 22.92 37.30
CA MET A 432 -22.48 24.04 37.92
C MET A 432 -23.27 24.71 39.05
N ASP A 433 -24.57 24.44 39.20
CA ASP A 433 -25.36 24.95 40.31
C ASP A 433 -25.07 24.13 41.58
N LYS A 434 -24.81 24.84 42.69
CA LYS A 434 -24.53 24.21 44.00
C LYS A 434 -25.78 23.69 44.70
N THR A 435 -26.97 23.96 44.17
CA THR A 435 -28.26 23.67 44.82
C THR A 435 -28.98 22.42 44.29
N GLU A 436 -28.57 21.88 43.13
CA GLU A 436 -29.22 20.70 42.53
C GLU A 436 -28.31 19.46 42.53
N ASP A 437 -28.68 18.43 43.30
CA ASP A 437 -28.02 17.12 43.23
C ASP A 437 -28.50 16.33 42.00
N THR A 438 -27.90 16.61 40.84
CA THR A 438 -28.22 15.90 39.60
C THR A 438 -27.65 14.48 39.62
N ASP A 439 -28.51 13.46 39.60
CA ASP A 439 -28.14 12.07 39.30
C ASP A 439 -27.95 11.86 37.78
N LEU A 440 -26.75 11.44 37.40
CA LEU A 440 -26.40 11.09 36.01
C LEU A 440 -26.35 9.59 35.75
N GLU A 441 -26.28 8.76 36.80
CA GLU A 441 -26.14 7.31 36.69
C GLU A 441 -27.50 6.66 36.44
N GLY A 442 -28.54 7.06 37.18
CA GLY A 442 -29.91 6.57 37.01
C GLY A 442 -30.75 7.31 35.96
N SER A 443 -30.44 8.58 35.65
CA SER A 443 -31.32 9.42 34.82
C SER A 443 -31.32 9.08 33.33
N VAL A 444 -32.47 8.67 32.79
CA VAL A 444 -32.68 8.38 31.36
C VAL A 444 -32.77 9.66 30.51
N GLU A 445 -32.93 10.86 31.11
CA GLU A 445 -32.98 12.13 30.38
C GLU A 445 -31.66 12.45 29.64
N TRP A 446 -30.54 12.02 30.22
CA TRP A 446 -29.18 12.36 29.78
C TRP A 446 -28.51 11.25 28.99
N GLU A 447 -28.76 11.22 27.68
CA GLU A 447 -28.05 10.36 26.71
C GLU A 447 -26.52 10.44 26.90
N VAL A 448 -25.81 9.31 26.82
CA VAL A 448 -24.35 9.21 27.06
C VAL A 448 -23.53 10.17 26.18
N LYS A 449 -23.90 10.36 24.91
CA LYS A 449 -23.29 11.37 24.02
C LYS A 449 -23.45 12.82 24.51
N THR A 450 -24.47 13.12 25.30
CA THR A 450 -24.67 14.42 25.95
C THR A 450 -23.72 14.57 27.14
N ILE A 451 -23.60 13.53 27.98
CA ILE A 451 -22.68 13.51 29.14
C ILE A 451 -21.22 13.64 28.68
N THR A 452 -20.80 12.82 27.70
CA THR A 452 -19.44 12.89 27.13
C THR A 452 -19.15 14.23 26.45
N SER A 453 -20.14 14.86 25.83
CA SER A 453 -20.01 16.21 25.25
C SER A 453 -19.96 17.30 26.31
N ALA A 454 -20.71 17.18 27.41
CA ALA A 454 -20.64 18.08 28.55
C ALA A 454 -19.26 18.02 29.23
N LEU A 455 -18.72 16.82 29.50
CA LEU A 455 -17.36 16.66 30.05
C LEU A 455 -16.31 17.34 29.17
N LYS A 456 -16.31 17.10 27.85
CA LYS A 456 -15.38 17.79 26.92
C LYS A 456 -15.57 19.30 26.95
N GLN A 457 -16.81 19.77 26.89
CA GLN A 457 -17.12 21.20 26.88
C GLN A 457 -16.71 21.87 28.20
N TYR A 458 -16.84 21.19 29.34
CA TYR A 458 -16.34 21.63 30.64
C TYR A 458 -14.83 21.90 30.57
N LEU A 459 -14.04 20.91 30.17
CA LEU A 459 -12.58 21.01 30.05
C LEU A 459 -12.13 22.08 29.05
N ARG A 460 -12.88 22.27 27.96
CA ARG A 460 -12.66 23.36 26.98
C ARG A 460 -13.00 24.74 27.52
N SER A 461 -13.91 24.83 28.49
CA SER A 461 -14.38 26.10 29.07
C SER A 461 -13.53 26.57 30.26
N LEU A 462 -12.51 25.80 30.67
CA LEU A 462 -11.53 26.24 31.67
C LEU A 462 -10.74 27.47 31.16
N PRO A 463 -10.35 28.42 32.04
CA PRO A 463 -9.60 29.63 31.64
C PRO A 463 -8.26 29.31 30.97
N GLU A 464 -7.68 28.17 31.32
CA GLU A 464 -6.46 27.62 30.78
C GLU A 464 -6.69 26.14 30.38
N PRO A 465 -6.03 25.59 29.34
CA PRO A 465 -5.97 24.15 29.11
C PRO A 465 -5.47 23.39 30.33
N LEU A 466 -5.92 22.14 30.50
CA LEU A 466 -5.55 21.33 31.65
C LEU A 466 -4.03 21.07 31.70
N MET A 467 -3.35 21.06 30.55
CA MET A 467 -1.89 20.89 30.43
C MET A 467 -1.10 22.20 30.40
N THR A 468 -1.75 23.33 30.74
CA THR A 468 -1.25 24.73 30.77
C THR A 468 -0.76 25.28 29.42
N TYR A 469 -0.79 26.61 29.26
CA TYR A 469 -0.16 27.27 28.11
C TYR A 469 1.36 27.31 28.27
N GLU A 470 1.85 27.46 29.51
CA GLU A 470 3.29 27.53 29.83
C GLU A 470 4.05 26.25 29.44
N LEU A 471 3.48 25.07 29.73
CA LEU A 471 4.12 23.78 29.43
C LEU A 471 3.76 23.22 28.04
N HIS A 472 2.86 23.86 27.29
CA HIS A 472 2.37 23.37 25.99
C HIS A 472 3.54 23.03 25.05
N GLY A 473 4.45 23.97 24.82
CA GLY A 473 5.63 23.76 23.98
C GLY A 473 6.57 22.68 24.51
N GLU A 474 6.73 22.58 25.84
CA GLU A 474 7.55 21.52 26.47
C GLU A 474 6.96 20.13 26.24
N PHE A 475 5.63 19.97 26.24
CA PHE A 475 4.98 18.69 25.92
C PHE A 475 5.06 18.32 24.42
N ILE A 476 5.05 19.30 23.51
CA ILE A 476 5.12 19.05 22.06
C ILE A 476 6.52 18.59 21.63
N VAL A 477 7.61 19.10 22.22
CA VAL A 477 8.98 18.78 21.80
C VAL A 477 9.29 17.27 21.86
N PRO A 478 9.02 16.53 22.96
CA PRO A 478 9.18 15.08 22.99
C PRO A 478 8.28 14.33 22.01
N ALA A 479 7.11 14.85 21.65
CA ALA A 479 6.25 14.19 20.66
C ALA A 479 6.82 14.28 19.23
N LYS A 480 7.62 15.31 18.92
CA LYS A 480 8.30 15.49 17.62
C LYS A 480 9.52 14.57 17.45
N CYS A 481 10.29 14.30 18.51
CA CYS A 481 11.54 13.54 18.41
C CYS A 481 11.90 12.72 19.68
N GLY A 482 12.70 11.67 19.48
CA GLY A 482 13.14 10.74 20.54
C GLY A 482 12.64 9.31 20.33
N SER A 483 13.16 8.36 21.10
CA SER A 483 12.64 6.99 21.12
C SER A 483 11.35 6.92 21.95
N PRO A 484 10.44 5.96 21.72
CA PRO A 484 9.19 5.83 22.48
C PRO A 484 9.40 5.86 23.99
N GLU A 485 10.44 5.19 24.48
CA GLU A 485 10.80 5.11 25.89
C GLU A 485 11.26 6.47 26.45
N SER A 486 12.02 7.23 25.65
CA SER A 486 12.43 8.60 25.98
C SER A 486 11.23 9.56 26.04
N ARG A 487 10.28 9.43 25.10
CA ARG A 487 9.05 10.25 25.09
C ARG A 487 8.20 10.01 26.33
N VAL A 488 7.99 8.75 26.72
CA VAL A 488 7.29 8.40 27.96
C VAL A 488 7.96 9.02 29.18
N ASN A 489 9.28 8.94 29.30
CA ASN A 489 10.01 9.50 30.44
C ASN A 489 9.94 11.04 30.48
N ALA A 490 10.04 11.71 29.33
CA ALA A 490 9.91 13.16 29.26
C ALA A 490 8.49 13.63 29.62
N ILE A 491 7.45 12.99 29.07
CA ILE A 491 6.05 13.29 29.41
C ILE A 491 5.76 12.98 30.88
N HIS A 492 6.31 11.89 31.43
CA HIS A 492 6.21 11.57 32.87
C HIS A 492 6.78 12.69 33.75
N TYR A 493 7.98 13.20 33.43
CA TYR A 493 8.56 14.33 34.14
C TYR A 493 7.69 15.60 34.04
N LEU A 494 7.21 15.94 32.83
CA LEU A 494 6.40 17.13 32.59
C LEU A 494 5.02 17.07 33.28
N VAL A 495 4.40 15.88 33.38
CA VAL A 495 3.16 15.69 34.14
C VAL A 495 3.34 15.98 35.62
N HIS A 496 4.51 15.69 36.20
CA HIS A 496 4.81 16.02 37.61
C HIS A 496 5.26 17.49 37.80
N LYS A 497 5.52 18.22 36.72
CA LYS A 497 5.74 19.69 36.71
C LYS A 497 4.43 20.49 36.65
N LEU A 498 3.31 19.86 36.27
CA LEU A 498 1.98 20.50 36.29
C LEU A 498 1.56 20.90 37.72
N PRO A 499 0.74 21.95 37.88
CA PRO A 499 0.11 22.26 39.16
C PRO A 499 -0.68 21.06 39.69
N GLU A 500 -0.69 20.86 41.01
CA GLU A 500 -1.29 19.69 41.67
C GLU A 500 -2.72 19.39 41.20
N LYS A 501 -3.61 20.39 41.23
CA LYS A 501 -4.99 20.25 40.74
C LYS A 501 -5.09 19.88 39.25
N ASN A 502 -4.17 20.36 38.41
CA ASN A 502 -4.15 20.04 36.99
C ASN A 502 -3.74 18.59 36.79
N ARG A 503 -2.66 18.16 37.44
CA ARG A 503 -2.16 16.78 37.41
C ARG A 503 -3.22 15.79 37.91
N ASP A 504 -3.90 16.11 39.00
CA ASP A 504 -4.85 15.19 39.64
C ASP A 504 -6.15 15.04 38.84
N MET A 505 -6.66 16.13 38.24
CA MET A 505 -7.78 16.04 37.29
C MET A 505 -7.37 15.34 35.99
N LEU A 506 -6.15 15.56 35.50
CA LEU A 506 -5.61 14.88 34.33
C LEU A 506 -5.48 13.38 34.59
N GLY A 507 -4.95 12.96 35.74
CA GLY A 507 -4.81 11.55 36.11
C GLY A 507 -6.15 10.83 36.19
N MET A 508 -7.16 11.46 36.80
CA MET A 508 -8.54 10.94 36.83
C MET A 508 -9.12 10.77 35.42
N LEU A 509 -8.97 11.78 34.55
CA LEU A 509 -9.46 11.71 33.18
C LEU A 509 -8.73 10.63 32.37
N VAL A 510 -7.40 10.60 32.42
CA VAL A 510 -6.59 9.66 31.65
C VAL A 510 -6.84 8.21 32.11
N GLN A 511 -7.04 7.98 33.41
CA GLN A 511 -7.47 6.68 33.95
C GLN A 511 -8.81 6.23 33.35
N HIS A 512 -9.78 7.13 33.20
CA HIS A 512 -11.05 6.84 32.53
C HIS A 512 -10.86 6.57 31.03
N LEU A 513 -10.06 7.38 30.33
CA LEU A 513 -9.81 7.21 28.89
C LEU A 513 -9.08 5.90 28.59
N SER A 514 -8.20 5.43 29.49
CA SER A 514 -7.61 4.09 29.42
C SER A 514 -8.69 3.00 29.49
N ASN A 515 -9.57 3.04 30.50
CA ASN A 515 -10.70 2.11 30.62
C ASN A 515 -11.64 2.13 29.39
N VAL A 516 -11.90 3.30 28.80
CA VAL A 516 -12.63 3.41 27.52
C VAL A 516 -11.87 2.70 26.40
N SER A 517 -10.56 2.84 26.32
CA SER A 517 -9.73 2.23 25.27
C SER A 517 -9.60 0.70 25.40
N ASP A 518 -9.63 0.15 26.61
CA ASP A 518 -9.68 -1.31 26.83
C ASP A 518 -10.95 -1.94 26.22
N HIS A 519 -12.04 -1.15 26.16
CA HIS A 519 -13.32 -1.54 25.57
C HIS A 519 -13.43 -1.21 24.06
N ALA A 520 -12.34 -0.79 23.40
CA ALA A 520 -12.30 -0.40 21.97
C ALA A 520 -12.91 -1.43 21.00
N LYS A 521 -12.88 -2.72 21.34
CA LYS A 521 -13.51 -3.80 20.53
C LYS A 521 -15.03 -3.65 20.38
N ARG A 522 -15.70 -2.92 21.28
CA ARG A 522 -17.15 -2.68 21.26
C ARG A 522 -17.49 -1.22 20.98
N ASN A 523 -16.84 -0.29 21.71
CA ASN A 523 -17.11 1.15 21.59
C ASN A 523 -16.37 1.83 20.41
N LEU A 524 -15.45 1.12 19.74
CA LEU A 524 -14.66 1.59 18.58
C LEU A 524 -13.75 2.80 18.86
N MET A 525 -13.44 3.08 20.13
CA MET A 525 -12.57 4.17 20.56
C MET A 525 -11.20 3.65 21.01
N THR A 526 -10.30 3.49 20.04
CA THR A 526 -8.88 3.21 20.29
C THR A 526 -8.19 4.40 20.97
N VAL A 527 -6.99 4.16 21.54
CA VAL A 527 -6.10 5.20 22.06
C VAL A 527 -5.92 6.34 21.05
N ALA A 528 -5.59 6.05 19.79
CA ALA A 528 -5.44 7.06 18.73
C ALA A 528 -6.74 7.86 18.46
N ASN A 529 -7.91 7.20 18.47
CA ASN A 529 -9.20 7.89 18.31
C ASN A 529 -9.50 8.82 19.50
N LEU A 530 -9.11 8.43 20.72
CA LEU A 530 -9.23 9.28 21.92
C LEU A 530 -8.20 10.43 21.89
N GLY A 531 -6.98 10.17 21.41
CA GLY A 531 -5.95 11.16 21.16
C GLY A 531 -6.44 12.31 20.28
N VAL A 532 -7.04 12.00 19.12
CA VAL A 532 -7.65 13.00 18.20
C VAL A 532 -8.75 13.83 18.87
N VAL A 533 -9.53 13.25 19.79
CA VAL A 533 -10.63 13.96 20.48
C VAL A 533 -10.13 14.82 21.66
N PHE A 534 -9.13 14.32 22.38
CA PHE A 534 -8.66 14.93 23.63
C PHE A 534 -7.40 15.80 23.49
N GLY A 535 -6.57 15.63 22.46
CA GLY A 535 -5.44 16.52 22.13
C GLY A 535 -5.84 18.00 22.12
N PRO A 536 -6.70 18.47 21.19
CA PRO A 536 -7.19 19.85 21.17
C PRO A 536 -8.04 20.23 22.40
N THR A 537 -8.58 19.25 23.14
CA THR A 537 -9.37 19.51 24.35
C THR A 537 -8.48 19.87 25.56
N LEU A 538 -7.36 19.16 25.71
CA LEU A 538 -6.43 19.25 26.84
C LEU A 538 -5.24 20.18 26.61
N MET A 539 -4.85 20.38 25.36
CA MET A 539 -3.67 21.16 24.92
C MET A 539 -4.05 22.29 23.95
N ARG A 540 -5.15 23.01 24.22
CA ARG A 540 -5.60 24.16 23.42
C ARG A 540 -4.42 25.12 23.14
N PRO A 541 -4.12 25.48 21.88
CA PRO A 541 -3.06 26.43 21.59
C PRO A 541 -3.43 27.84 22.06
N GLN A 542 -2.43 28.63 22.47
CA GLN A 542 -2.65 30.01 22.90
C GLN A 542 -2.95 30.95 21.72
N GLU A 543 -2.48 30.60 20.51
CA GLU A 543 -2.73 31.36 19.28
C GLU A 543 -3.51 30.51 18.26
N GLU A 544 -4.60 31.06 17.71
CA GLU A 544 -5.35 30.44 16.62
C GLU A 544 -4.62 30.67 15.28
N THR A 545 -3.62 29.83 14.96
CA THR A 545 -2.86 29.89 13.70
C THR A 545 -2.77 28.55 12.99
N VAL A 546 -2.55 28.55 11.67
CA VAL A 546 -2.35 27.32 10.89
C VAL A 546 -1.14 26.53 11.40
N ALA A 547 -0.07 27.20 11.86
CA ALA A 547 1.09 26.52 12.44
C ALA A 547 0.73 25.78 13.75
N ALA A 548 -0.02 26.43 14.65
CA ALA A 548 -0.52 25.79 15.87
C ALA A 548 -1.52 24.64 15.57
N ILE A 549 -2.26 24.72 14.46
CA ILE A 549 -3.13 23.64 13.98
C ILE A 549 -2.31 22.45 13.43
N MET A 550 -1.15 22.68 12.81
CA MET A 550 -0.25 21.58 12.41
C MET A 550 0.32 20.83 13.62
N ASP A 551 0.51 21.50 14.77
CA ASP A 551 0.96 20.87 16.01
C ASP A 551 -0.10 19.97 16.68
N LEU A 552 -1.37 20.00 16.24
CA LEU A 552 -2.42 19.11 16.76
C LEU A 552 -2.04 17.62 16.63
N LYS A 553 -1.34 17.23 15.56
CA LYS A 553 -0.91 15.83 15.37
C LYS A 553 0.03 15.37 16.48
N PHE A 554 0.81 16.28 17.06
CA PHE A 554 1.68 16.01 18.20
C PHE A 554 0.94 16.08 19.55
N GLN A 555 -0.05 16.96 19.70
CA GLN A 555 -0.96 16.95 20.87
C GLN A 555 -1.68 15.61 21.01
N ASN A 556 -2.13 15.04 19.88
CA ASN A 556 -2.76 13.73 19.85
C ASN A 556 -1.80 12.64 20.37
N ILE A 557 -0.53 12.65 19.92
CA ILE A 557 0.51 11.72 20.38
C ILE A 557 0.82 11.89 21.88
N VAL A 558 0.85 13.12 22.41
CA VAL A 558 1.02 13.34 23.86
C VAL A 558 -0.12 12.66 24.63
N VAL A 559 -1.37 12.83 24.19
CA VAL A 559 -2.54 12.20 24.81
C VAL A 559 -2.53 10.68 24.63
N GLU A 560 -2.11 10.16 23.48
CA GLU A 560 -1.92 8.73 23.25
C GLU A 560 -0.93 8.13 24.27
N ILE A 561 0.24 8.76 24.44
CA ILE A 561 1.27 8.35 25.40
C ILE A 561 0.74 8.40 26.85
N LEU A 562 -0.01 9.44 27.21
CA LEU A 562 -0.64 9.56 28.54
C LEU A 562 -1.58 8.39 28.82
N ILE A 563 -2.44 8.03 27.86
CA ILE A 563 -3.41 6.94 28.00
C ILE A 563 -2.70 5.58 28.09
N GLU A 564 -1.76 5.28 27.18
CA GLU A 564 -1.04 4.00 27.15
C GLU A 564 -0.17 3.75 28.39
N ASN A 565 0.34 4.82 29.02
CA ASN A 565 1.31 4.73 30.11
C ASN A 565 0.77 5.28 31.44
N HIS A 566 -0.56 5.38 31.59
CA HIS A 566 -1.20 6.05 32.72
C HIS A 566 -0.78 5.50 34.09
N GLU A 567 -0.69 4.17 34.23
CA GLU A 567 -0.18 3.48 35.43
C GLU A 567 1.20 4.00 35.85
N LYS A 568 2.15 4.05 34.90
CA LYS A 568 3.51 4.54 35.17
C LYS A 568 3.48 6.04 35.47
N ILE A 569 2.87 6.84 34.59
CA ILE A 569 2.96 8.31 34.65
C ILE A 569 2.34 8.88 35.93
N PHE A 570 1.18 8.35 36.35
CA PHE A 570 0.41 8.91 37.46
C PHE A 570 0.59 8.17 38.79
N ARG A 571 1.07 6.91 38.81
CA ARG A 571 1.26 6.14 40.06
C ARG A 571 2.73 5.98 40.48
N THR A 572 3.70 6.43 39.69
CA THR A 572 5.12 6.43 40.08
C THR A 572 5.76 7.82 39.95
N LEU A 573 6.86 8.03 40.68
CA LEU A 573 7.66 9.25 40.61
C LEU A 573 8.62 9.21 39.40
N PRO A 574 8.91 10.35 38.73
CA PRO A 574 9.92 10.41 37.68
C PRO A 574 11.33 10.08 38.18
N ASP A 575 12.14 9.42 37.35
CA ASP A 575 13.55 9.19 37.64
C ASP A 575 14.33 10.52 37.70
N ALA A 576 14.97 10.79 38.85
CA ALA A 576 15.64 12.05 39.14
C ALA A 576 16.77 12.41 38.14
N ALA A 577 17.32 11.42 37.42
CA ALA A 577 18.40 11.58 36.44
C ALA A 577 17.99 12.34 35.16
N PHE A 578 16.69 12.44 34.83
CA PHE A 578 16.22 13.10 33.60
C PHE A 578 16.14 14.64 33.70
N SER A 579 16.44 15.21 34.87
CA SER A 579 16.34 16.65 35.16
C SER A 579 17.34 17.55 34.40
N GLN A 580 18.26 17.01 33.60
CA GLN A 580 19.31 17.77 32.91
C GLN A 580 19.37 17.60 31.38
N SER A 581 18.52 16.78 30.76
CA SER A 581 18.62 16.45 29.32
C SER A 581 17.57 17.10 28.42
N ILE A 582 17.25 18.37 28.64
CA ILE A 582 16.50 19.23 27.69
C ILE A 582 17.47 20.19 26.97
N SER A 583 18.76 19.82 26.86
CA SER A 583 19.70 20.51 25.97
C SER A 583 19.65 19.88 24.57
N LEU A 584 19.42 20.72 23.56
CA LEU A 584 19.12 20.31 22.19
C LEU A 584 20.36 19.76 21.48
N SER A 585 20.37 18.46 21.22
CA SER A 585 21.23 17.84 20.20
C SER A 585 20.53 17.91 18.84
N ILE A 586 20.65 19.05 18.15
CA ILE A 586 20.29 19.12 16.73
C ILE A 586 21.42 18.47 15.93
N SER A 587 21.32 17.16 15.74
CA SER A 587 22.15 16.37 14.84
C SER A 587 21.30 15.23 14.29
N PRO A 588 21.29 15.00 12.96
CA PRO A 588 20.42 13.99 12.37
C PRO A 588 20.87 12.59 12.80
N PRO A 589 20.02 11.80 13.47
CA PRO A 589 20.36 10.42 13.78
C PRO A 589 20.22 9.59 12.50
N ASN A 590 21.35 9.35 11.82
CA ASN A 590 21.51 8.15 11.01
C ASN A 590 21.51 6.93 11.94
N ALA A 591 20.32 6.55 12.42
CA ALA A 591 20.09 5.29 13.11
C ALA A 591 19.68 4.24 12.06
N PRO A 592 20.32 3.05 12.05
CA PRO A 592 19.88 1.97 11.17
C PRO A 592 18.47 1.49 11.58
N PRO A 593 17.69 0.92 10.65
CA PRO A 593 16.33 0.46 10.94
C PRO A 593 16.34 -0.54 12.10
N ARG A 594 15.36 -0.38 12.99
CA ARG A 594 15.18 -1.17 14.21
C ARG A 594 15.05 -2.65 13.83
N GLN A 595 16.14 -3.41 13.91
CA GLN A 595 16.09 -4.84 13.64
C GLN A 595 15.14 -5.48 14.66
N SER A 596 13.97 -5.93 14.19
CA SER A 596 13.14 -6.88 14.90
C SER A 596 14.03 -8.01 15.43
N ARG A 597 13.77 -8.45 16.67
CA ARG A 597 14.61 -9.42 17.38
C ARG A 597 14.90 -10.62 16.47
N ARG A 598 16.13 -10.68 15.95
CA ARG A 598 16.67 -11.89 15.32
C ARG A 598 16.82 -12.96 16.39
N GLY A 599 15.73 -13.68 16.67
CA GLY A 599 15.84 -15.05 17.14
C GLY A 599 16.78 -15.78 16.18
N GLN A 600 17.75 -16.53 16.71
CA GLN A 600 18.84 -17.10 15.92
C GLN A 600 18.26 -17.92 14.75
N ARG A 601 18.29 -17.33 13.55
CA ARG A 601 17.92 -17.98 12.30
C ARG A 601 19.07 -18.92 11.98
N ASN A 602 19.07 -20.08 12.63
CA ASN A 602 19.88 -21.22 12.21
C ASN A 602 19.70 -21.32 10.69
N LYS A 603 20.83 -21.30 9.97
CA LYS A 603 20.85 -21.53 8.53
C LYS A 603 20.34 -22.96 8.31
N ARG A 604 19.02 -23.13 8.17
CA ARG A 604 18.48 -24.35 7.58
C ARG A 604 19.13 -24.42 6.19
N PRO A 605 19.79 -25.54 5.85
CA PRO A 605 20.22 -25.76 4.48
C PRO A 605 19.03 -25.54 3.56
N VAL A 606 19.28 -25.03 2.36
CA VAL A 606 18.32 -25.19 1.26
C VAL A 606 18.00 -26.69 1.22
N ALA A 607 16.72 -27.04 1.30
CA ALA A 607 16.27 -28.41 1.12
C ALA A 607 16.46 -28.77 -0.35
N VAL A 608 17.69 -29.11 -0.71
CA VAL A 608 18.03 -29.69 -2.00
C VAL A 608 17.33 -31.05 -2.02
N TYR A 609 16.20 -31.12 -2.71
CA TYR A 609 15.55 -32.38 -3.07
C TYR A 609 16.44 -33.10 -4.12
N ASN A 610 17.58 -33.62 -3.66
CA ASN A 610 18.36 -34.59 -4.41
C ASN A 610 17.64 -35.93 -4.31
N LEU A 611 16.69 -36.15 -5.21
CA LEU A 611 16.21 -37.49 -5.51
C LEU A 611 17.06 -38.06 -6.65
N CYS A 612 18.27 -38.52 -6.32
CA CYS A 612 19.06 -39.32 -7.23
C CYS A 612 18.48 -40.74 -7.22
N LEU A 613 17.87 -41.16 -8.33
CA LEU A 613 17.53 -42.56 -8.55
C LEU A 613 18.83 -43.29 -8.92
N GLU A 614 19.51 -43.86 -7.92
CA GLU A 614 20.62 -44.78 -8.14
C GLU A 614 20.09 -46.13 -8.67
N LEU A 615 19.93 -46.19 -9.98
CA LEU A 615 19.99 -47.44 -10.73
C LEU A 615 21.45 -47.70 -11.07
N ASP A 616 22.08 -48.66 -10.39
CA ASP A 616 23.34 -49.22 -10.89
C ASP A 616 23.43 -50.74 -10.65
N ASN A 617 24.06 -51.41 -11.63
CA ASN A 617 24.04 -52.87 -11.73
C ASN A 617 25.20 -53.54 -10.98
N VAL A 618 24.85 -54.59 -10.23
CA VAL A 618 25.60 -55.83 -9.94
C VAL A 618 27.09 -55.88 -10.34
N SER A 619 27.98 -56.08 -9.36
CA SER A 619 28.96 -57.20 -9.42
C SER A 619 29.65 -57.53 -8.08
N ASN A 620 29.55 -58.81 -7.68
CA ASN A 620 30.41 -59.62 -6.81
C ASN A 620 31.18 -58.96 -5.63
N HIS A 621 30.90 -59.41 -4.39
CA HIS A 621 31.68 -60.50 -3.77
C HIS A 621 31.15 -61.02 -2.40
N SER A 622 30.93 -62.35 -2.34
CA SER A 622 31.16 -63.28 -1.19
C SER A 622 30.55 -63.08 0.22
N PHE A 623 29.70 -64.05 0.62
CA PHE A 623 29.49 -64.66 1.97
C PHE A 623 29.03 -63.75 3.14
N ARG A 624 28.13 -64.15 4.06
CA ARG A 624 27.73 -65.50 4.54
C ARG A 624 26.38 -65.42 5.30
N LYS A 625 25.56 -66.51 5.26
CA LYS A 625 24.66 -67.11 6.29
C LYS A 625 23.98 -66.22 7.38
N GLU A 626 22.77 -66.48 7.88
CA GLU A 626 21.64 -67.43 7.64
C GLU A 626 20.50 -67.05 8.63
N ASP A 627 19.32 -67.67 8.51
CA ASP A 627 18.17 -67.67 9.46
C ASP A 627 16.88 -66.86 9.12
N THR A 628 16.00 -67.58 8.41
CA THR A 628 14.51 -67.61 8.41
C THR A 628 13.84 -67.68 9.81
N PRO A 629 12.48 -67.73 9.99
CA PRO A 629 11.36 -67.86 9.03
C PRO A 629 10.08 -67.01 9.27
N MET A 630 9.05 -67.30 8.43
CA MET A 630 7.59 -67.32 8.74
C MET A 630 6.80 -66.01 8.49
N GLY A 631 5.66 -65.99 7.81
CA GLY A 631 4.94 -66.98 6.97
C GLY A 631 3.91 -66.24 6.08
N SER A 632 3.76 -66.57 4.80
CA SER A 632 2.85 -67.60 4.25
C SER A 632 1.35 -67.22 4.21
N MET A 633 0.88 -66.79 3.03
CA MET A 633 -0.39 -67.11 2.33
C MET A 633 -0.62 -66.04 1.25
N ASP A 634 -0.52 -66.36 -0.04
CA ASP A 634 -1.58 -66.96 -0.92
C ASP A 634 -2.68 -65.96 -1.31
N SER A 635 -3.12 -65.86 -2.58
CA SER A 635 -2.59 -66.42 -3.83
C SER A 635 -3.20 -65.68 -5.05
N LEU A 636 -2.57 -65.83 -6.23
CA LEU A 636 -3.14 -66.02 -7.59
C LEU A 636 -4.65 -65.68 -7.80
N SER A 637 -5.16 -65.04 -8.88
CA SER A 637 -4.74 -65.18 -10.28
C SER A 637 -5.59 -64.32 -11.26
N SER A 638 -4.99 -63.91 -12.39
CA SER A 638 -5.45 -64.13 -13.79
C SER A 638 -6.67 -63.43 -14.46
N GLN A 639 -6.37 -62.92 -15.66
CA GLN A 639 -7.13 -62.96 -16.94
C GLN A 639 -8.26 -61.95 -17.26
N SER A 640 -8.08 -61.29 -18.41
CA SER A 640 -9.11 -60.64 -19.25
C SER A 640 -9.91 -61.69 -20.06
N PRO A 641 -11.06 -61.33 -20.67
CA PRO A 641 -11.07 -61.21 -22.15
C PRO A 641 -12.05 -60.19 -22.77
N THR A 642 -11.77 -59.83 -24.03
CA THR A 642 -12.68 -59.22 -25.05
C THR A 642 -13.51 -60.33 -25.76
N PRO A 643 -14.68 -60.08 -26.44
CA PRO A 643 -14.74 -59.42 -27.78
C PRO A 643 -16.07 -58.76 -28.31
N MET A 644 -15.93 -57.91 -29.35
CA MET A 644 -16.83 -57.63 -30.53
C MET A 644 -18.35 -57.30 -30.32
N THR A 645 -19.13 -56.64 -31.22
CA THR A 645 -19.13 -56.51 -32.71
C THR A 645 -20.02 -55.31 -33.18
N SER A 646 -19.82 -54.78 -34.42
CA SER A 646 -20.76 -54.09 -35.38
C SER A 646 -21.93 -53.18 -34.89
N THR A 647 -22.32 -52.06 -35.52
CA THR A 647 -22.66 -51.83 -36.97
C THR A 647 -22.94 -50.32 -37.25
N SER A 648 -22.97 -49.89 -38.52
CA SER A 648 -23.40 -48.54 -39.02
C SER A 648 -24.45 -48.71 -40.16
N PRO A 649 -24.88 -47.70 -40.97
CA PRO A 649 -24.82 -46.21 -40.94
C PRO A 649 -26.29 -45.65 -40.94
N PRO A 650 -26.84 -44.72 -41.79
CA PRO A 650 -26.35 -43.59 -42.63
C PRO A 650 -27.17 -42.25 -42.52
N GLY A 651 -26.83 -41.25 -43.35
CA GLY A 651 -27.66 -40.07 -43.73
C GLY A 651 -27.00 -38.70 -43.47
N GLN A 652 -26.24 -38.12 -44.43
CA GLN A 652 -26.63 -37.00 -45.36
C GLN A 652 -26.87 -35.63 -44.67
N ASP A 653 -26.48 -34.45 -45.19
CA ASP A 653 -25.74 -34.03 -46.41
C ASP A 653 -25.22 -32.58 -46.22
N GLY A 654 -24.31 -32.07 -47.07
CA GLY A 654 -24.10 -30.62 -47.23
C GLY A 654 -22.66 -30.14 -47.50
N ASN A 655 -22.35 -29.78 -48.75
CA ASN A 655 -21.08 -29.22 -49.21
C ASN A 655 -20.87 -27.73 -48.83
N ASP A 656 -19.62 -27.24 -48.77
CA ASP A 656 -19.03 -26.50 -49.90
C ASP A 656 -17.53 -26.16 -49.75
N VAL A 657 -16.88 -25.83 -50.89
CA VAL A 657 -15.42 -25.84 -51.10
C VAL A 657 -14.95 -24.54 -51.80
N ALA A 658 -13.83 -23.95 -51.32
CA ALA A 658 -12.75 -23.29 -52.08
C ALA A 658 -11.77 -22.62 -51.07
N THR A 659 -10.46 -22.86 -50.97
CA THR A 659 -9.32 -22.82 -51.92
C THR A 659 -9.19 -21.51 -52.73
N ASN A 660 -8.18 -20.67 -52.42
CA ASN A 660 -6.89 -20.75 -53.11
C ASN A 660 -5.75 -19.96 -52.41
N SER A 661 -4.50 -20.22 -52.83
CA SER A 661 -3.23 -19.70 -52.28
C SER A 661 -2.64 -18.52 -53.08
N GLY A 662 -1.60 -17.81 -52.58
CA GLY A 662 -0.80 -16.87 -53.40
C GLY A 662 0.19 -15.89 -52.73
N ASP A 663 1.35 -16.41 -52.30
CA ASP A 663 2.71 -15.83 -52.17
C ASP A 663 3.06 -14.30 -52.22
N LEU A 664 3.72 -13.84 -51.13
CA LEU A 664 5.16 -13.46 -50.98
C LEU A 664 5.84 -12.23 -51.69
N LEU A 665 6.77 -11.61 -50.92
CA LEU A 665 7.88 -10.66 -51.26
C LEU A 665 7.55 -9.18 -51.54
N ASP A 666 8.41 -8.18 -51.26
CA ASP A 666 9.50 -7.93 -50.27
C ASP A 666 9.91 -6.43 -50.35
N TRP A 667 10.86 -5.97 -49.51
CA TRP A 667 11.71 -4.76 -49.61
C TRP A 667 11.12 -3.37 -49.26
N THR A 668 11.84 -2.40 -48.65
CA THR A 668 13.07 -2.36 -47.79
C THR A 668 13.23 -0.94 -47.18
N LEU A 669 13.99 -0.79 -46.06
CA LEU A 669 14.82 0.39 -45.64
C LEU A 669 14.21 1.84 -45.74
N SER A 670 14.26 2.74 -44.74
CA SER A 670 15.38 3.10 -43.86
C SER A 670 15.06 4.28 -42.89
N ASN A 671 15.77 4.31 -41.76
CA ASN A 671 16.36 5.46 -41.02
C ASN A 671 15.56 6.63 -40.40
N SER A 672 16.14 7.02 -39.25
CA SER A 672 16.36 8.37 -38.67
C SER A 672 15.42 8.91 -37.58
N ASP A 673 16.08 9.30 -36.49
CA ASP A 673 15.62 10.06 -35.34
C ASP A 673 14.85 11.34 -35.70
N GLN A 674 13.85 11.70 -34.89
CA GLN A 674 14.03 12.82 -33.95
C GLN A 674 12.91 12.91 -32.92
N SER A 675 13.26 13.50 -31.78
CA SER A 675 12.36 13.92 -30.72
C SER A 675 11.51 15.12 -31.13
N GLN A 676 10.24 15.17 -30.70
CA GLN A 676 9.77 16.26 -29.84
C GLN A 676 8.38 16.00 -29.23
N SER A 677 8.15 16.65 -28.09
CA SER A 677 6.89 16.72 -27.35
C SER A 677 5.94 17.75 -27.98
N THR A 678 4.63 17.51 -27.90
CA THR A 678 3.64 18.59 -27.97
C THR A 678 2.42 18.29 -27.11
N MET A 679 2.11 19.20 -26.18
CA MET A 679 0.80 19.28 -25.51
C MET A 679 -0.28 19.68 -26.51
N VAL A 680 -1.50 19.16 -26.33
CA VAL A 680 -2.74 19.84 -26.76
C VAL A 680 -3.81 19.65 -25.69
N SER A 681 -4.39 20.75 -25.20
CA SER A 681 -5.47 20.79 -24.20
C SER A 681 -6.59 21.70 -24.69
N TRP A 682 -7.77 21.14 -24.97
CA TRP A 682 -9.03 21.80 -25.35
C TRP A 682 -10.16 20.88 -24.84
N MET A 683 -11.32 21.32 -24.35
CA MET A 683 -11.97 22.64 -24.41
C MET A 683 -12.75 22.93 -23.11
N ASN A 684 -12.94 24.21 -22.82
CA ASN A 684 -13.92 24.72 -21.85
C ASN A 684 -14.85 25.67 -22.62
N THR A 685 -16.14 25.76 -22.27
CA THR A 685 -17.08 26.70 -22.91
C THR A 685 -17.84 27.53 -21.87
N THR A 686 -18.18 28.76 -22.25
CA THR A 686 -18.36 29.90 -21.33
C THR A 686 -19.81 30.23 -20.97
N SER A 687 -19.94 31.09 -19.95
CA SER A 687 -21.17 31.56 -19.29
C SER A 687 -21.85 32.76 -19.97
N SER A 688 -23.11 33.06 -19.58
CA SER A 688 -23.62 34.45 -19.50
C SER A 688 -24.96 34.61 -18.70
N THR A 689 -24.92 35.54 -17.73
CA THR A 689 -25.95 36.47 -17.20
C THR A 689 -27.46 36.16 -16.97
N THR A 690 -27.98 36.74 -15.87
CA THR A 690 -29.38 36.77 -15.35
C THR A 690 -30.14 38.05 -15.79
N PRO A 691 -31.49 38.19 -15.59
CA PRO A 691 -32.05 38.72 -14.32
C PRO A 691 -33.50 38.32 -13.86
N THR A 692 -33.83 38.65 -12.61
CA THR A 692 -35.16 39.01 -11.99
C THR A 692 -36.30 37.99 -11.69
N SER A 693 -36.40 37.63 -10.39
CA SER A 693 -37.55 37.70 -9.44
C SER A 693 -38.96 37.12 -9.73
N THR A 694 -39.38 36.12 -8.93
CA THR A 694 -40.68 36.08 -8.17
C THR A 694 -40.66 35.01 -7.04
N THR A 695 -41.42 35.23 -5.96
CA THR A 695 -41.72 34.33 -4.79
C THR A 695 -43.23 34.02 -4.74
N PRO A 696 -43.83 33.23 -3.79
CA PRO A 696 -43.37 32.26 -2.75
C PRO A 696 -44.13 30.88 -2.91
N PRO A 697 -44.52 30.06 -1.89
CA PRO A 697 -44.07 29.77 -0.51
C PRO A 697 -43.79 28.26 -0.20
N SER A 698 -43.40 27.95 1.05
CA SER A 698 -43.16 26.59 1.62
C SER A 698 -44.45 25.78 1.92
N PRO A 699 -44.36 24.46 2.25
CA PRO A 699 -44.64 24.06 3.64
C PRO A 699 -43.92 22.80 4.22
N SER A 700 -43.72 22.85 5.55
CA SER A 700 -43.69 21.80 6.61
C SER A 700 -43.25 20.33 6.38
N LEU A 701 -42.30 19.90 7.21
CA LEU A 701 -42.11 18.50 7.68
C LEU A 701 -43.19 18.09 8.70
N SER A 702 -43.45 16.78 8.84
CA SER A 702 -44.27 16.21 9.93
C SER A 702 -43.65 14.93 10.51
N GLN A 703 -43.75 14.78 11.84
CA GLN A 703 -43.41 13.58 12.64
C GLN A 703 -44.54 12.52 12.47
N ALA A 704 -44.56 11.28 12.97
CA ALA A 704 -43.78 10.42 13.89
C ALA A 704 -44.22 8.94 13.61
N PRO A 705 -44.03 7.89 14.46
CA PRO A 705 -43.21 7.74 15.67
C PRO A 705 -42.29 6.50 15.68
N LEU A 706 -41.46 6.38 16.72
CA LEU A 706 -40.74 5.16 17.10
C LEU A 706 -41.62 4.27 18.01
N LEU A 707 -41.42 2.94 17.95
CA LEU A 707 -41.85 2.00 18.98
C LEU A 707 -40.64 1.20 19.51
N PHE A 708 -40.60 1.03 20.83
CA PHE A 708 -39.55 0.37 21.61
C PHE A 708 -39.85 -1.11 21.87
N LEU A 709 -38.82 -1.82 22.41
CA LEU A 709 -38.78 -3.07 23.22
C LEU A 709 -37.93 -4.18 22.57
N PRO A 710 -37.44 -5.19 23.33
CA PRO A 710 -36.63 -5.13 24.56
C PRO A 710 -35.35 -6.04 24.45
N PRO A 711 -34.46 -6.16 25.47
CA PRO A 711 -33.23 -6.97 25.38
C PRO A 711 -33.39 -8.41 25.93
N VAL A 712 -32.44 -9.32 25.63
CA VAL A 712 -31.91 -10.42 26.51
C VAL A 712 -30.94 -11.38 25.78
N GLY A 713 -29.89 -11.84 26.47
CA GLY A 713 -29.41 -13.25 26.39
C GLY A 713 -28.14 -13.58 25.59
N GLU A 714 -27.17 -14.26 26.23
CA GLU A 714 -26.04 -14.95 25.55
C GLU A 714 -26.29 -16.46 25.37
N LYS A 715 -25.99 -16.98 24.16
CA LYS A 715 -25.54 -18.37 23.81
C LYS A 715 -26.52 -19.54 24.07
N PRO A 716 -26.54 -20.62 23.23
CA PRO A 716 -25.37 -21.35 22.70
C PRO A 716 -25.44 -21.72 21.18
N ALA A 717 -24.82 -22.83 20.78
CA ALA A 717 -24.44 -23.17 19.40
C ALA A 717 -25.52 -23.83 18.51
N GLU A 718 -25.24 -23.81 17.20
CA GLU A 718 -25.85 -24.53 16.07
C GLU A 718 -27.35 -24.33 15.76
N SER A 719 -27.61 -23.60 14.66
CA SER A 719 -28.62 -23.94 13.65
C SER A 719 -28.36 -23.16 12.35
N ALA A 720 -28.47 -23.83 11.20
CA ALA A 720 -28.37 -23.19 9.89
C ALA A 720 -29.68 -22.48 9.54
N GLY A 721 -29.92 -21.31 10.17
CA GLY A 721 -31.03 -20.41 9.85
C GLY A 721 -30.63 -19.34 8.84
N ASN A 722 -31.50 -19.06 7.87
CA ASN A 722 -31.28 -18.15 6.74
C ASN A 722 -30.89 -16.73 7.21
N ARG A 723 -29.58 -16.46 7.34
CA ARG A 723 -29.08 -15.11 7.61
C ARG A 723 -29.46 -14.22 6.42
N LYS A 724 -29.95 -13.01 6.70
CA LYS A 724 -30.21 -12.00 5.68
C LYS A 724 -29.23 -10.86 5.84
N ALA A 725 -28.95 -10.17 4.74
CA ALA A 725 -28.14 -8.96 4.74
C ALA A 725 -28.73 -7.93 3.79
N LYS A 726 -28.39 -6.65 3.99
CA LYS A 726 -28.87 -5.53 3.17
C LYS A 726 -27.70 -4.71 2.66
N ALA A 727 -27.70 -4.39 1.36
CA ALA A 727 -26.70 -3.53 0.75
C ALA A 727 -26.74 -2.11 1.34
N VAL A 728 -25.60 -1.64 1.85
CA VAL A 728 -25.38 -0.24 2.25
C VAL A 728 -24.60 0.55 1.19
N TYR A 729 -23.91 -0.15 0.28
CA TYR A 729 -23.25 0.43 -0.90
C TYR A 729 -23.68 -0.32 -2.18
N PRO A 730 -23.68 0.32 -3.36
CA PRO A 730 -23.98 -0.34 -4.62
C PRO A 730 -22.76 -1.13 -5.12
N CYS A 731 -22.98 -2.15 -5.93
CA CYS A 731 -21.92 -2.98 -6.53
C CYS A 731 -22.32 -3.38 -7.96
N GLU A 732 -21.37 -3.30 -8.90
CA GLU A 732 -21.48 -3.92 -10.22
C GLU A 732 -20.48 -5.08 -10.26
N ALA A 733 -20.94 -6.26 -10.68
CA ALA A 733 -20.13 -7.48 -10.74
C ALA A 733 -19.10 -7.42 -11.88
N GLU A 734 -17.82 -7.63 -11.55
CA GLU A 734 -16.74 -7.78 -12.52
C GLU A 734 -16.65 -9.23 -13.04
N HIS A 735 -17.05 -10.21 -12.21
CA HIS A 735 -17.03 -11.63 -12.54
C HIS A 735 -18.42 -12.29 -12.51
N SER A 736 -18.62 -13.37 -13.28
CA SER A 736 -19.91 -14.08 -13.38
C SER A 736 -20.41 -14.68 -12.05
N SER A 737 -19.49 -14.96 -11.13
CA SER A 737 -19.69 -15.44 -9.77
C SER A 737 -20.17 -14.38 -8.78
N GLU A 738 -20.05 -13.10 -9.11
CA GLU A 738 -20.46 -11.98 -8.26
C GLU A 738 -21.93 -11.58 -8.52
N LEU A 739 -22.50 -10.82 -7.59
CA LEU A 739 -23.83 -10.22 -7.71
C LEU A 739 -23.72 -8.71 -7.91
N SER A 740 -24.38 -8.18 -8.95
CA SER A 740 -24.62 -6.74 -9.09
C SER A 740 -25.88 -6.33 -8.30
N PHE A 741 -25.81 -5.23 -7.56
CA PHE A 741 -26.91 -4.77 -6.70
C PHE A 741 -26.83 -3.28 -6.37
N GLN A 742 -27.98 -2.72 -5.99
CA GLN A 742 -28.11 -1.32 -5.57
C GLN A 742 -28.28 -1.21 -4.05
N VAL A 743 -28.01 -0.02 -3.50
CA VAL A 743 -28.22 0.29 -2.08
C VAL A 743 -29.65 -0.08 -1.68
N GLY A 744 -29.78 -0.83 -0.60
CA GLY A 744 -31.05 -1.31 -0.07
C GLY A 744 -31.52 -2.68 -0.55
N ALA A 745 -30.84 -3.31 -1.52
CA ALA A 745 -31.08 -4.70 -1.90
C ALA A 745 -30.92 -5.65 -0.71
N VAL A 746 -31.77 -6.68 -0.61
CA VAL A 746 -31.77 -7.66 0.48
C VAL A 746 -31.39 -9.03 -0.05
N PHE A 747 -30.37 -9.63 0.57
CA PHE A 747 -29.85 -10.96 0.27
C PHE A 747 -30.41 -11.99 1.25
N GLU A 748 -30.71 -13.17 0.74
CA GLU A 748 -31.16 -14.33 1.50
C GLU A 748 -30.08 -15.43 1.51
N ASP A 749 -30.15 -16.32 2.50
CA ASP A 749 -29.22 -17.44 2.69
C ASP A 749 -27.74 -17.03 2.74
N VAL A 750 -27.44 -15.91 3.41
CA VAL A 750 -26.11 -15.32 3.46
C VAL A 750 -25.17 -16.14 4.34
N GLN A 751 -24.04 -16.57 3.79
CA GLN A 751 -23.01 -17.36 4.47
C GLN A 751 -21.61 -16.79 4.20
N GLU A 752 -20.65 -17.13 5.05
CA GLU A 752 -19.24 -16.76 4.86
C GLU A 752 -18.68 -17.48 3.62
N SER A 753 -18.00 -16.73 2.74
CA SER A 753 -17.33 -17.31 1.58
C SER A 753 -16.03 -18.01 1.99
N ARG A 754 -15.50 -18.85 1.09
CA ARG A 754 -14.12 -19.36 1.19
C ARG A 754 -13.08 -18.27 0.90
N GLU A 755 -13.50 -17.16 0.30
CA GLU A 755 -12.66 -16.00 0.00
C GLU A 755 -12.78 -14.96 1.13
N PRO A 756 -11.70 -14.63 1.85
CA PRO A 756 -11.76 -13.68 2.97
C PRO A 756 -12.23 -12.29 2.54
N GLY A 757 -13.18 -11.72 3.28
CA GLY A 757 -13.82 -10.42 2.97
C GLY A 757 -15.00 -10.52 2.00
N TRP A 758 -15.41 -11.74 1.61
CA TRP A 758 -16.61 -11.98 0.81
C TRP A 758 -17.61 -12.86 1.55
N LEU A 759 -18.89 -12.61 1.27
CA LEU A 759 -20.01 -13.44 1.65
C LEU A 759 -20.60 -14.08 0.38
N GLU A 760 -21.25 -15.22 0.52
CA GLU A 760 -22.09 -15.80 -0.53
C GLU A 760 -23.56 -15.65 -0.11
N GLY A 761 -24.42 -15.17 -1.01
CA GLY A 761 -25.84 -15.01 -0.73
C GLY A 761 -26.69 -15.03 -2.00
N THR A 762 -28.01 -14.98 -1.83
CA THR A 762 -28.98 -15.08 -2.92
C THR A 762 -29.75 -13.77 -3.07
N LEU A 763 -29.74 -13.17 -4.26
CA LEU A 763 -30.53 -11.99 -4.61
C LEU A 763 -31.37 -12.31 -5.86
N ASN A 764 -32.68 -12.08 -5.77
CA ASN A 764 -33.63 -12.34 -6.87
C ASN A 764 -33.50 -13.76 -7.49
N GLY A 765 -33.20 -14.76 -6.65
CA GLY A 765 -33.00 -16.15 -7.07
C GLY A 765 -31.62 -16.48 -7.68
N LYS A 766 -30.73 -15.50 -7.88
CA LYS A 766 -29.32 -15.74 -8.26
C LYS A 766 -28.46 -15.79 -7.01
N ARG A 767 -27.72 -16.88 -6.82
CA ARG A 767 -26.67 -16.99 -5.79
C ARG A 767 -25.32 -16.49 -6.34
N GLY A 768 -24.54 -15.83 -5.51
CA GLY A 768 -23.19 -15.36 -5.85
C GLY A 768 -22.50 -14.60 -4.72
N LEU A 769 -21.30 -14.12 -5.01
CA LEU A 769 -20.43 -13.40 -4.09
C LEU A 769 -20.86 -11.95 -3.88
N ILE A 770 -20.71 -11.48 -2.65
CA ILE A 770 -21.09 -10.17 -2.13
C ILE A 770 -19.94 -9.67 -1.23
N PRO A 771 -19.39 -8.45 -1.42
CA PRO A 771 -18.35 -7.94 -0.54
C PRO A 771 -18.90 -7.74 0.89
N GLU A 772 -18.20 -8.28 1.90
CA GLU A 772 -18.67 -8.27 3.29
C GLU A 772 -18.87 -6.84 3.84
N ASN A 773 -18.00 -5.92 3.46
CA ASN A 773 -18.05 -4.51 3.84
C ASN A 773 -19.11 -3.70 3.06
N TYR A 774 -19.81 -4.28 2.09
CA TYR A 774 -20.86 -3.62 1.29
C TYR A 774 -22.27 -3.87 1.83
N VAL A 775 -22.40 -4.76 2.82
CA VAL A 775 -23.69 -5.16 3.39
C VAL A 775 -23.71 -5.06 4.91
N GLN A 776 -24.92 -4.92 5.46
CA GLN A 776 -25.20 -5.00 6.88
C GLN A 776 -26.13 -6.21 7.11
N PHE A 777 -25.76 -7.12 8.01
CA PHE A 777 -26.65 -8.22 8.42
C PHE A 777 -27.95 -7.65 9.04
N LEU A 778 -29.07 -8.32 8.74
CA LEU A 778 -30.42 -7.97 9.18
C LEU A 778 -30.87 -8.83 10.37
#